data_AF-R7HG25-F1
#
_entry.id   AF-R7HG25-F1
#
_cell.length_a   1.000
_cell.length_b   1.000
_cell.length_c   1.000
_cell.angle_alpha   90.00
_cell.angle_beta   90.00
_cell.angle_gamma   90.00
#
_symmetry.space_group_name_H-M   'P 1'
#
loop_
_entity.id
_entity.type
_entity.pdbx_description
1 polymer ?
#
loop_
_entity_poly.entity_id
_entity_poly.type
_entity_poly.pdbx_seq_one_letter_code
_entity_poly.pdbx_strand_id
1 'polypeptide(L)'
;MRFKVKNSLKEIIIMNTNKKILLIITFLLIMCTGISISYAFFKVASSNNNANTNVTINGANLCMSLQLSSNNITLSNEYAVPVSDAKALSSDVYKTEVTIQNNCGGNQSFNLLLVPNSFNTMPIKALKYTLTEKGVTPTSGTLITNEYILDSTIQKQLLSIKNETLKNGFSVGSGIVNANTTKTFSLYLWIDKDEGDLGNGSTMDKTLNAYLTLGSGTTIGELKPDLYHTIENRYNQDKTYLGLYTGEGADTYANSIYYYKDNVQNNNVLFGGFCWKIVRTTETGGVKIVYNGYYEKYGNFENINENNYKLISNDEKYPYTFDSTSKTWVSTNKTNKSTGTITFTIDTAGDYYLSYVMSSESVYDKAKFYKNGVPLANSNGYSGTQSGTIVLKGLTQTDVLKVEYSKSEFNSSGSDTVTFSIGKAVGEPIKTCNNTGEDSQIGTIAFNEEDNSPAYAGYMYNTAYPSSTKKILNYFSPSGTIMYADSVTYDTSANKYTLDSSTIASFNDSTSDKGSLVGKYTCNSSSATNTCTKVYYITSYDNSVFGNYFYYLLSNGDIDGTDNGVNYVFGKSFTYTNGTYTLNDTIIINTDQFAVEYSKINNYHYSCLNDGTTCASINYVHSYDGDGEPGSIHYINITGGKSVNDALNEMLYADDVNTKDSTIKAYIDLWYKENMISYTEKLEDTIFCNDRSISSLGAWNPNGGVIFRLDYNHELYFKNVWFDNQSLMCTNETDRFSMSNSKAKLQYPIGLLSAPELSLAGYGRSSHYFNNGQEVWLISPSSLWGGFSSAMHLERSGGAIGNSVTNEFGVRPSVSLKPGTEFASGDGSFTNPFIIE
;
A
#
# COMPACT_ATOMS: atom_id res chain seq x y z
N MET A 1 54.28 -56.48 75.39
CA MET A 1 55.46 -57.36 75.28
C MET A 1 55.49 -57.91 73.86
N ARG A 2 56.44 -57.52 72.98
CA ARG A 2 57.77 -58.17 72.75
C ARG A 2 57.59 -59.66 72.39
N PHE A 3 57.94 -60.26 71.25
CA PHE A 3 58.93 -60.08 70.16
C PHE A 3 58.34 -60.79 68.90
N LYS A 4 58.38 -60.31 67.64
CA LYS A 4 59.48 -60.08 66.65
C LYS A 4 60.35 -61.32 66.32
N VAL A 5 60.16 -61.91 65.12
CA VAL A 5 61.19 -62.33 64.12
C VAL A 5 60.45 -62.39 62.76
N LYS A 6 60.64 -61.47 61.79
CA LYS A 6 61.69 -61.44 60.73
C LYS A 6 61.68 -62.72 59.86
N ASN A 7 61.86 -62.74 58.54
CA ASN A 7 62.29 -61.76 57.56
C ASN A 7 62.10 -62.39 56.17
N SER A 8 61.54 -61.62 55.23
CA SER A 8 62.05 -61.53 53.87
C SER A 8 61.93 -60.06 53.45
N LEU A 9 63.06 -59.33 53.57
CA LEU A 9 63.27 -57.96 53.07
C LEU A 9 63.11 -57.96 51.53
N LYS A 10 62.43 -57.01 50.88
CA LYS A 10 62.54 -55.53 50.80
C LYS A 10 63.72 -55.01 49.98
N GLU A 11 63.37 -54.35 48.87
CA GLU A 11 63.62 -52.94 48.46
C GLU A 11 62.69 -52.71 47.25
N ILE A 12 61.67 -51.84 47.16
CA ILE A 12 61.39 -50.42 47.51
C ILE A 12 62.36 -49.41 46.90
N ILE A 13 61.92 -48.74 45.82
CA ILE A 13 62.15 -47.31 45.53
C ILE A 13 60.86 -46.78 44.84
N ILE A 14 59.94 -46.12 45.56
CA ILE A 14 59.79 -44.66 45.64
C ILE A 14 59.77 -43.99 44.25
N MET A 15 58.57 -43.84 43.66
CA MET A 15 58.36 -42.94 42.51
C MET A 15 57.96 -41.54 43.01
N ASN A 16 58.86 -40.59 42.74
CA ASN A 16 58.75 -39.15 42.98
C ASN A 16 57.43 -38.56 42.43
N THR A 17 56.87 -37.54 43.10
CA THR A 17 55.65 -36.81 42.71
C THR A 17 55.70 -36.30 41.27
N ASN A 18 56.89 -35.95 40.78
CA ASN A 18 57.11 -35.57 39.37
C ASN A 18 56.86 -36.73 38.39
N LYS A 19 57.10 -37.99 38.78
CA LYS A 19 56.79 -39.16 37.97
C LYS A 19 55.29 -39.47 37.95
N LYS A 20 54.54 -39.16 39.03
CA LYS A 20 53.07 -39.27 39.01
C LYS A 20 52.44 -38.22 38.10
N ILE A 21 52.94 -36.98 38.15
CA ILE A 21 52.51 -35.91 37.23
C ILE A 21 52.89 -36.25 35.79
N LEU A 22 54.10 -36.77 35.54
CA LEU A 22 54.51 -37.21 34.21
C LEU A 22 53.62 -38.36 33.70
N LEU A 23 53.25 -39.31 34.56
CA LEU A 23 52.38 -40.44 34.19
C LEU A 23 50.94 -39.98 33.92
N ILE A 24 50.44 -38.98 34.66
CA ILE A 24 49.14 -38.34 34.41
C ILE A 24 49.17 -37.50 33.13
N ILE A 25 50.22 -36.71 32.88
CA ILE A 25 50.41 -35.95 31.64
C ILE A 25 50.57 -36.90 30.45
N THR A 26 51.25 -38.04 30.63
CA THR A 26 51.37 -39.07 29.59
C THR A 26 50.03 -39.76 29.34
N PHE A 27 49.22 -40.00 30.38
CA PHE A 27 47.87 -40.55 30.22
C PHE A 27 46.89 -39.54 29.60
N LEU A 28 47.04 -38.23 29.90
CA LEU A 28 46.30 -37.15 29.25
C LEU A 28 46.74 -36.97 27.80
N LEU A 29 48.04 -37.06 27.50
CA LEU A 29 48.57 -37.05 26.13
C LEU A 29 48.10 -38.29 25.35
N ILE A 30 48.04 -39.46 25.97
CA ILE A 30 47.49 -40.70 25.38
C ILE A 30 45.96 -40.61 25.22
N MET A 31 45.24 -39.89 26.09
CA MET A 31 43.81 -39.58 25.89
C MET A 31 43.60 -38.52 24.79
N CYS A 32 44.48 -37.53 24.67
CA CYS A 32 44.46 -36.52 23.61
C CYS A 32 44.91 -37.09 22.24
N THR A 33 45.78 -38.12 22.22
CA THR A 33 46.14 -38.88 21.01
C THR A 33 45.24 -40.10 20.76
N GLY A 34 44.43 -40.50 21.75
CA GLY A 34 43.48 -41.62 21.69
C GLY A 34 42.03 -41.21 21.37
N ILE A 35 41.68 -39.93 21.47
CA ILE A 35 40.41 -39.35 20.97
C ILE A 35 40.55 -38.85 19.51
N SER A 36 41.74 -38.96 18.92
CA SER A 36 42.04 -38.47 17.57
C SER A 36 42.29 -39.59 16.57
N ILE A 37 41.37 -40.56 16.45
CA ILE A 37 41.19 -41.30 15.19
C ILE A 37 39.71 -41.59 14.92
N SER A 38 38.93 -40.52 14.79
CA SER A 38 37.94 -40.41 13.74
C SER A 38 37.98 -38.98 13.19
N TYR A 39 39.18 -38.53 12.82
CA TYR A 39 39.31 -37.42 11.89
C TYR A 39 38.87 -37.93 10.52
N ALA A 40 37.59 -37.77 10.22
CA ALA A 40 37.15 -37.80 8.84
C ALA A 40 37.76 -36.56 8.17
N PHE A 41 38.83 -36.79 7.40
CA PHE A 41 39.35 -35.82 6.45
C PHE A 41 38.22 -35.41 5.50
N PHE A 42 37.74 -34.16 5.60
CA PHE A 42 36.93 -33.56 4.55
C PHE A 42 37.58 -32.24 4.13
N LYS A 43 38.26 -32.32 2.98
CA LYS A 43 38.62 -31.22 2.07
C LYS A 43 37.30 -30.53 1.60
N VAL A 44 37.30 -29.57 0.66
CA VAL A 44 36.23 -29.58 -0.37
C VAL A 44 36.36 -30.95 -1.03
N ALA A 45 35.68 -31.91 -0.43
CA ALA A 45 35.76 -33.31 -0.71
C ALA A 45 34.39 -33.64 -1.25
N SER A 46 34.28 -33.64 -2.57
CA SER A 46 34.30 -34.92 -3.24
C SER A 46 34.04 -36.12 -2.32
N SER A 47 32.77 -36.42 -2.06
CA SER A 47 32.38 -37.61 -1.32
C SER A 47 32.69 -38.86 -2.17
N ASN A 48 33.85 -39.49 -1.93
CA ASN A 48 34.20 -40.80 -2.47
C ASN A 48 33.56 -41.91 -1.63
N ASN A 49 32.49 -42.52 -2.14
CA ASN A 49 32.29 -43.95 -1.91
C ASN A 49 33.17 -44.68 -2.92
N ASN A 50 34.03 -45.57 -2.44
CA ASN A 50 35.07 -46.27 -3.21
C ASN A 50 34.59 -46.89 -4.53
N ALA A 51 34.62 -46.07 -5.59
CA ALA A 51 34.78 -46.42 -6.98
C ALA A 51 35.19 -45.11 -7.68
N ASN A 52 36.29 -45.09 -8.42
CA ASN A 52 36.56 -44.03 -9.40
C ASN A 52 35.45 -44.07 -10.46
N THR A 53 34.29 -43.48 -10.19
CA THR A 53 33.25 -43.24 -11.17
C THR A 53 33.31 -41.77 -11.53
N ASN A 54 34.01 -41.45 -12.62
CA ASN A 54 33.83 -40.16 -13.27
C ASN A 54 32.35 -40.06 -13.64
N VAL A 55 31.58 -39.25 -12.91
CA VAL A 55 30.19 -38.97 -13.29
C VAL A 55 30.23 -37.94 -14.41
N THR A 56 29.84 -38.41 -15.61
CA THR A 56 29.68 -37.57 -16.78
C THR A 56 28.32 -36.87 -16.70
N ILE A 57 28.33 -35.56 -16.54
CA ILE A 57 27.11 -34.73 -16.66
C ILE A 57 27.16 -34.07 -18.02
N ASN A 58 26.19 -34.38 -18.88
CA ASN A 58 26.15 -33.76 -20.20
C ASN A 58 25.71 -32.30 -20.04
N GLY A 59 26.27 -31.41 -20.86
CA GLY A 59 25.75 -30.05 -20.94
C GLY A 59 24.37 -30.03 -21.58
N ALA A 60 23.69 -28.89 -21.49
CA ALA A 60 22.44 -28.67 -22.23
C ALA A 60 22.61 -28.94 -23.75
N ASN A 61 23.77 -28.62 -24.32
CA ASN A 61 24.21 -29.20 -25.57
C ASN A 61 24.83 -30.60 -25.32
N LEU A 62 24.12 -31.66 -25.72
CA LEU A 62 24.45 -33.07 -25.44
C LEU A 62 25.87 -33.50 -25.90
N CYS A 63 26.56 -32.70 -26.72
CA CYS A 63 27.94 -32.94 -27.13
C CYS A 63 29.01 -32.36 -26.18
N MET A 64 28.64 -31.57 -25.17
CA MET A 64 29.55 -31.20 -24.09
C MET A 64 29.36 -32.13 -22.88
N SER A 65 30.44 -32.41 -22.17
CA SER A 65 30.38 -33.19 -20.94
C SER A 65 31.31 -32.66 -19.86
N LEU A 66 30.82 -32.74 -18.63
CA LEU A 66 31.53 -32.41 -17.40
C LEU A 66 32.01 -33.71 -16.76
N GLN A 67 33.30 -33.82 -16.54
CA GLN A 67 33.91 -34.86 -15.71
C GLN A 67 34.37 -34.22 -14.42
N LEU A 68 33.81 -34.71 -13.33
CA LEU A 68 34.20 -34.31 -12.00
C LEU A 68 35.13 -35.36 -11.42
N SER A 69 36.09 -34.90 -10.62
CA SER A 69 36.85 -35.77 -9.72
C SER A 69 35.97 -36.42 -8.64
N SER A 70 34.67 -36.06 -8.57
CA SER A 70 33.73 -36.49 -7.54
C SER A 70 32.28 -36.13 -7.80
N ASN A 71 31.36 -36.71 -7.03
CA ASN A 71 29.94 -36.60 -7.35
C ASN A 71 29.24 -35.37 -6.73
N ASN A 72 29.79 -34.75 -5.67
CA ASN A 72 29.19 -33.66 -4.87
C ASN A 72 30.26 -32.65 -4.40
N ILE A 73 29.88 -31.38 -4.24
CA ILE A 73 30.65 -30.37 -3.50
C ILE A 73 30.03 -30.21 -2.11
N THR A 74 30.87 -30.36 -1.08
CA THR A 74 30.47 -30.16 0.33
C THR A 74 31.43 -29.23 1.05
N LEU A 75 30.89 -28.26 1.80
CA LEU A 75 31.59 -27.40 2.77
C LEU A 75 30.83 -27.49 4.09
N SER A 76 31.47 -27.92 5.18
CA SER A 76 30.82 -28.11 6.49
C SER A 76 31.80 -27.90 7.65
N ASN A 77 31.25 -27.87 8.87
CA ASN A 77 31.99 -27.88 10.14
C ASN A 77 33.02 -26.73 10.22
N GLU A 78 34.26 -27.03 10.63
CA GLU A 78 35.34 -26.05 10.85
C GLU A 78 35.74 -25.25 9.60
N TYR A 79 35.31 -25.67 8.40
CA TYR A 79 35.59 -25.00 7.13
C TYR A 79 34.37 -24.22 6.57
N ALA A 80 33.21 -24.31 7.21
CA ALA A 80 32.05 -23.45 6.95
C ALA A 80 32.16 -22.15 7.78
N VAL A 81 33.28 -21.45 7.59
CA VAL A 81 33.62 -20.19 8.27
C VAL A 81 33.87 -19.08 7.26
N PRO A 82 33.47 -17.82 7.54
CA PRO A 82 33.83 -16.67 6.72
C PRO A 82 35.36 -16.51 6.64
N VAL A 83 35.91 -16.39 5.43
CA VAL A 83 37.37 -16.27 5.21
C VAL A 83 37.71 -15.25 4.13
N SER A 84 38.86 -14.60 4.26
CA SER A 84 39.37 -13.68 3.24
C SER A 84 39.85 -14.41 1.99
N ASP A 85 39.82 -13.73 0.84
CA ASP A 85 40.34 -14.23 -0.44
C ASP A 85 41.77 -14.78 -0.31
N ALA A 86 42.67 -14.06 0.38
CA ALA A 86 44.05 -14.51 0.58
C ALA A 86 44.15 -15.85 1.32
N LYS A 87 43.28 -16.09 2.31
CA LYS A 87 43.26 -17.35 3.07
C LYS A 87 42.58 -18.48 2.29
N ALA A 88 41.52 -18.17 1.54
CA ALA A 88 40.82 -19.15 0.73
C ALA A 88 41.67 -19.65 -0.44
N LEU A 89 42.33 -18.74 -1.16
CA LEU A 89 43.09 -19.05 -2.38
C LEU A 89 44.45 -19.70 -2.12
N SER A 90 45.02 -19.52 -0.92
CA SER A 90 46.28 -20.17 -0.51
C SER A 90 46.09 -21.61 -0.01
N SER A 91 44.85 -22.09 0.08
CA SER A 91 44.51 -23.41 0.62
C SER A 91 43.83 -24.30 -0.41
N ASP A 92 44.33 -25.53 -0.56
CA ASP A 92 43.66 -26.57 -1.35
C ASP A 92 42.37 -27.07 -0.70
N VAL A 93 42.03 -26.61 0.52
CA VAL A 93 40.78 -26.95 1.20
C VAL A 93 39.59 -26.44 0.40
N TYR A 94 39.65 -25.23 -0.16
CA TYR A 94 38.51 -24.61 -0.87
C TYR A 94 38.49 -24.92 -2.37
N LYS A 95 39.37 -25.81 -2.84
CA LYS A 95 39.66 -26.02 -4.26
C LYS A 95 39.19 -27.40 -4.73
N THR A 96 38.54 -27.43 -5.90
CA THR A 96 38.19 -28.64 -6.63
C THR A 96 38.61 -28.55 -8.11
N GLU A 97 38.94 -29.69 -8.73
CA GLU A 97 39.26 -29.76 -10.15
C GLU A 97 38.06 -30.23 -10.97
N VAL A 98 37.81 -29.53 -12.07
CA VAL A 98 36.68 -29.75 -12.98
C VAL A 98 37.21 -29.89 -14.41
N THR A 99 36.93 -31.00 -15.08
CA THR A 99 37.35 -31.24 -16.46
C THR A 99 36.16 -31.13 -17.39
N ILE A 100 36.26 -30.29 -18.42
CA ILE A 100 35.22 -30.06 -19.41
C ILE A 100 35.71 -30.57 -20.76
N GLN A 101 34.93 -31.46 -21.35
CA GLN A 101 35.19 -32.02 -22.67
C GLN A 101 34.13 -31.50 -23.66
N ASN A 102 34.59 -30.86 -24.74
CA ASN A 102 33.76 -30.41 -25.85
C ASN A 102 33.90 -31.41 -27.00
N ASN A 103 32.89 -32.24 -27.25
CA ASN A 103 32.83 -33.17 -28.40
C ASN A 103 32.03 -32.58 -29.57
N CYS A 104 31.69 -31.29 -29.53
CA CYS A 104 31.00 -30.61 -30.60
C CYS A 104 31.99 -30.22 -31.71
N GLY A 105 31.51 -30.18 -32.96
CA GLY A 105 32.31 -29.80 -34.13
C GLY A 105 32.77 -28.33 -34.18
N GLY A 106 32.37 -27.50 -33.21
CA GLY A 106 32.74 -26.10 -33.08
C GLY A 106 33.07 -25.71 -31.64
N ASN A 107 33.73 -24.56 -31.46
CA ASN A 107 34.01 -24.01 -30.14
C ASN A 107 32.70 -23.79 -29.38
N GLN A 108 32.67 -24.18 -28.10
CA GLN A 108 31.49 -24.02 -27.25
C GLN A 108 31.82 -23.11 -26.07
N SER A 109 30.94 -22.16 -25.80
CA SER A 109 30.92 -21.44 -24.53
C SER A 109 30.17 -22.28 -23.48
N PHE A 110 30.67 -22.27 -22.26
CA PHE A 110 30.04 -22.92 -21.13
C PHE A 110 29.84 -21.94 -19.97
N ASN A 111 28.81 -22.21 -19.17
CA ASN A 111 28.61 -21.64 -17.85
C ASN A 111 28.55 -22.81 -16.86
N LEU A 112 29.44 -22.81 -15.86
CA LEU A 112 29.47 -23.80 -14.81
C LEU A 112 28.49 -23.39 -13.72
N LEU A 113 27.51 -24.24 -13.43
CA LEU A 113 26.46 -23.98 -12.46
C LEU A 113 26.66 -24.83 -11.21
N LEU A 114 26.56 -24.21 -10.04
CA LEU A 114 26.45 -24.82 -8.73
C LEU A 114 24.96 -25.00 -8.39
N VAL A 115 24.52 -26.24 -8.24
CA VAL A 115 23.11 -26.61 -8.05
C VAL A 115 22.95 -27.17 -6.63
N PRO A 116 22.45 -26.39 -5.65
CA PRO A 116 22.24 -26.89 -4.29
C PRO A 116 21.20 -28.02 -4.29
N ASN A 117 21.46 -29.05 -3.50
CA ASN A 117 20.57 -30.20 -3.37
C ASN A 117 19.67 -30.10 -2.14
N SER A 118 18.81 -31.10 -1.94
CA SER A 118 17.84 -31.13 -0.84
C SER A 118 18.45 -31.09 0.58
N PHE A 119 19.75 -31.34 0.72
CA PHE A 119 20.48 -31.32 2.00
C PHE A 119 21.30 -30.03 2.20
N ASN A 120 21.21 -29.06 1.29
CA ASN A 120 21.90 -27.79 1.43
C ASN A 120 21.25 -26.92 2.51
N THR A 121 22.05 -26.40 3.43
CA THR A 121 21.60 -25.40 4.44
C THR A 121 22.37 -24.09 4.31
N MET A 122 23.32 -24.00 3.39
CA MET A 122 24.16 -22.82 3.20
C MET A 122 23.50 -21.78 2.27
N PRO A 123 23.52 -20.48 2.64
CA PRO A 123 23.10 -19.43 1.72
C PRO A 123 24.11 -19.30 0.58
N ILE A 124 23.72 -19.77 -0.62
CA ILE A 124 24.66 -19.88 -1.76
C ILE A 124 25.21 -18.53 -2.20
N LYS A 125 24.43 -17.44 -2.08
CA LYS A 125 24.87 -16.09 -2.43
C LYS A 125 25.88 -15.47 -1.46
N ALA A 126 26.06 -16.06 -0.27
CA ALA A 126 27.15 -15.68 0.64
C ALA A 126 28.50 -16.28 0.21
N LEU A 127 28.53 -17.12 -0.84
CA LEU A 127 29.74 -17.74 -1.33
C LEU A 127 30.43 -16.86 -2.37
N LYS A 128 31.76 -16.84 -2.29
CA LYS A 128 32.65 -16.43 -3.36
C LYS A 128 33.18 -17.63 -4.12
N TYR A 129 33.41 -17.43 -5.41
CA TYR A 129 34.06 -18.39 -6.27
C TYR A 129 35.18 -17.77 -7.10
N THR A 130 36.08 -18.60 -7.60
CA THR A 130 36.90 -18.26 -8.77
C THR A 130 37.15 -19.51 -9.59
N LEU A 131 37.10 -19.38 -10.92
CA LEU A 131 37.30 -20.48 -11.86
C LEU A 131 38.47 -20.13 -12.78
N THR A 132 39.58 -20.85 -12.68
CA THR A 132 40.78 -20.62 -13.47
C THR A 132 41.24 -21.88 -14.21
N GLU A 133 41.92 -21.75 -15.34
CA GLU A 133 42.55 -22.90 -15.99
C GLU A 133 43.59 -23.52 -15.04
N LYS A 134 43.71 -24.86 -15.05
CA LYS A 134 44.64 -25.58 -14.17
C LYS A 134 46.07 -25.05 -14.31
N GLY A 135 46.65 -24.63 -13.19
CA GLY A 135 47.99 -24.04 -13.12
C GLY A 135 48.00 -22.50 -13.03
N VAL A 136 46.86 -21.83 -13.22
CA VAL A 136 46.72 -20.38 -13.01
C VAL A 136 46.38 -20.09 -11.54
N THR A 137 47.16 -19.19 -10.92
CA THR A 137 46.93 -18.77 -9.52
C THR A 137 46.05 -17.52 -9.49
N PRO A 138 44.81 -17.61 -8.97
CA PRO A 138 43.93 -16.45 -8.82
C PRO A 138 44.38 -15.52 -7.69
N THR A 139 44.01 -14.24 -7.77
CA THR A 139 44.31 -13.22 -6.74
C THR A 139 43.09 -12.75 -5.95
N SER A 140 41.87 -12.99 -6.46
CA SER A 140 40.61 -12.62 -5.82
C SER A 140 39.46 -13.55 -6.23
N GLY A 141 38.35 -13.49 -5.50
CA GLY A 141 37.09 -14.16 -5.80
C GLY A 141 35.96 -13.22 -6.20
N THR A 142 34.93 -13.79 -6.83
CA THR A 142 33.69 -13.11 -7.21
C THR A 142 32.53 -13.66 -6.38
N LEU A 143 31.68 -12.79 -5.83
CA LEU A 143 30.50 -13.19 -5.09
C LEU A 143 29.48 -13.85 -6.04
N ILE A 144 28.81 -14.91 -5.59
CA ILE A 144 27.74 -15.54 -6.37
C ILE A 144 26.51 -14.62 -6.36
N THR A 145 26.16 -14.07 -7.52
CA THR A 145 24.98 -13.20 -7.70
C THR A 145 23.93 -13.81 -8.65
N ASN A 146 24.38 -14.50 -9.70
CA ASN A 146 23.51 -14.98 -10.78
C ASN A 146 22.92 -16.36 -10.47
N GLU A 147 21.62 -16.39 -10.18
CA GLU A 147 20.80 -17.60 -10.08
C GLU A 147 20.03 -17.81 -11.41
N TYR A 148 19.88 -19.06 -11.83
CA TYR A 148 19.18 -19.46 -13.05
C TYR A 148 18.12 -20.51 -12.73
N ILE A 149 16.94 -20.37 -13.31
CA ILE A 149 15.94 -21.46 -13.41
C ILE A 149 16.42 -22.40 -14.49
N LEU A 150 16.88 -23.60 -14.10
CA LEU A 150 17.48 -24.59 -14.99
C LEU A 150 16.51 -24.99 -16.11
N ASP A 151 17.03 -25.16 -17.33
CA ASP A 151 16.21 -25.61 -18.44
C ASP A 151 15.71 -27.05 -18.25
N SER A 152 14.60 -27.40 -18.90
CA SER A 152 13.97 -28.73 -18.73
C SER A 152 14.89 -29.91 -19.07
N THR A 153 15.90 -29.72 -19.92
CA THR A 153 16.90 -30.74 -20.29
C THR A 153 17.85 -30.99 -19.14
N ILE A 154 18.44 -29.94 -18.55
CA ILE A 154 19.29 -30.05 -17.36
C ILE A 154 18.49 -30.65 -16.20
N GLN A 155 17.24 -30.21 -15.98
CA GLN A 155 16.39 -30.76 -14.91
C GLN A 155 16.16 -32.27 -15.08
N LYS A 156 15.84 -32.74 -16.29
CA LYS A 156 15.65 -34.17 -16.60
C LYS A 156 16.92 -34.99 -16.40
N GLN A 157 18.08 -34.43 -16.75
CA GLN A 157 19.36 -35.11 -16.55
C GLN A 157 19.74 -35.19 -15.07
N LEU A 158 19.53 -34.11 -14.31
CA LEU A 158 19.77 -34.12 -12.86
C LEU A 158 18.82 -35.11 -12.17
N LEU A 159 17.56 -35.19 -12.59
CA LEU A 159 16.63 -36.19 -12.08
C LEU A 159 17.09 -37.62 -12.40
N SER A 160 17.57 -37.90 -13.62
CA SER A 160 18.01 -39.25 -14.00
C SER A 160 19.33 -39.67 -13.34
N ILE A 161 20.24 -38.74 -13.09
CA ILE A 161 21.57 -39.02 -12.52
C ILE A 161 21.55 -38.97 -10.99
N LYS A 162 20.77 -38.06 -10.39
CA LYS A 162 20.79 -37.75 -8.95
C LYS A 162 19.50 -38.10 -8.22
N ASN A 163 18.44 -38.50 -8.93
CA ASN A 163 17.12 -38.82 -8.36
C ASN A 163 16.51 -37.67 -7.53
N GLU A 164 16.81 -36.43 -7.90
CA GLU A 164 16.26 -35.22 -7.30
C GLU A 164 15.72 -34.27 -8.38
N THR A 165 14.57 -33.64 -8.13
CA THR A 165 14.04 -32.60 -9.00
C THR A 165 14.61 -31.24 -8.58
N LEU A 166 15.69 -30.83 -9.23
CA LEU A 166 16.40 -29.59 -8.94
C LEU A 166 16.05 -28.54 -9.98
N LYS A 167 15.62 -27.36 -9.52
CA LYS A 167 15.08 -26.32 -10.39
C LYS A 167 16.02 -25.15 -10.62
N ASN A 168 16.93 -24.87 -9.69
CA ASN A 168 17.74 -23.65 -9.71
C ASN A 168 19.23 -23.98 -9.69
N GLY A 169 20.04 -23.18 -10.37
CA GLY A 169 21.50 -23.26 -10.35
C GLY A 169 22.16 -21.89 -10.32
N PHE A 170 23.35 -21.80 -9.73
CA PHE A 170 24.08 -20.55 -9.54
C PHE A 170 25.35 -20.54 -10.38
N SER A 171 25.59 -19.48 -11.14
CA SER A 171 26.81 -19.41 -11.97
C SER A 171 28.06 -19.26 -11.11
N VAL A 172 29.01 -20.18 -11.30
CA VAL A 172 30.33 -20.21 -10.64
C VAL A 172 31.46 -20.19 -11.67
N GLY A 173 31.23 -19.51 -12.79
CA GLY A 173 32.23 -19.20 -13.80
C GLY A 173 31.83 -19.67 -15.20
N SER A 174 32.48 -19.09 -16.20
CA SER A 174 32.21 -19.38 -17.61
C SER A 174 33.50 -19.38 -18.41
N GLY A 175 33.48 -20.00 -19.59
CA GLY A 175 34.63 -20.01 -20.48
C GLY A 175 34.30 -20.58 -21.86
N ILE A 176 35.35 -20.77 -22.67
CA ILE A 176 35.25 -21.38 -24.00
C ILE A 176 36.17 -22.61 -24.05
N VAL A 177 35.61 -23.72 -24.54
CA VAL A 177 36.36 -24.94 -24.86
C VAL A 177 36.34 -25.14 -26.37
N ASN A 178 37.51 -25.29 -26.97
CA ASN A 178 37.65 -25.43 -28.42
C ASN A 178 37.04 -26.76 -28.91
N ALA A 179 36.64 -26.80 -30.19
CA ALA A 179 36.04 -27.98 -30.81
C ALA A 179 36.90 -29.24 -30.59
N ASN A 180 36.27 -30.35 -30.16
CA ASN A 180 36.93 -31.65 -29.95
C ASN A 180 38.14 -31.60 -28.98
N THR A 181 38.12 -30.72 -27.99
CA THR A 181 39.19 -30.60 -26.99
C THR A 181 38.69 -30.81 -25.56
N THR A 182 39.62 -31.08 -24.65
CA THR A 182 39.37 -31.20 -23.21
C THR A 182 40.19 -30.16 -22.46
N LYS A 183 39.58 -29.45 -21.51
CA LYS A 183 40.24 -28.48 -20.63
C LYS A 183 39.94 -28.79 -19.17
N THR A 184 40.90 -28.55 -18.28
CA THR A 184 40.72 -28.70 -16.82
C THR A 184 40.85 -27.36 -16.12
N PHE A 185 39.93 -27.09 -15.21
CA PHE A 185 39.82 -25.87 -14.42
C PHE A 185 39.95 -26.17 -12.93
N SER A 186 40.47 -25.20 -12.17
CA SER A 186 40.42 -25.16 -10.72
C SER A 186 39.28 -24.24 -10.29
N LEU A 187 38.26 -24.79 -9.64
CA LEU A 187 37.17 -24.04 -9.00
C LEU A 187 37.50 -23.89 -7.52
N TYR A 188 37.59 -22.66 -7.03
CA TYR A 188 37.63 -22.38 -5.61
C TYR A 188 36.28 -21.86 -5.15
N LEU A 189 35.84 -22.24 -3.95
CA LEU A 189 34.54 -21.85 -3.38
C LEU A 189 34.65 -21.68 -1.85
N TRP A 190 34.28 -20.51 -1.32
CA TRP A 190 34.36 -20.19 0.12
C TRP A 190 33.30 -19.17 0.55
N ILE A 191 33.07 -19.01 1.86
CA ILE A 191 32.14 -18.00 2.41
C ILE A 191 32.86 -16.66 2.51
N ASP A 192 32.27 -15.60 1.94
CA ASP A 192 32.85 -14.27 2.00
C ASP A 192 32.90 -13.72 3.43
N LYS A 193 33.97 -12.98 3.75
CA LYS A 193 34.21 -12.44 5.09
C LYS A 193 33.32 -11.25 5.46
N ASP A 194 32.76 -10.54 4.47
CA ASP A 194 32.05 -9.28 4.66
C ASP A 194 30.52 -9.46 4.56
N GLU A 195 30.04 -10.65 4.17
CA GLU A 195 28.60 -10.96 4.05
C GLU A 195 28.00 -11.43 5.39
N GLY A 196 26.89 -10.79 5.79
CA GLY A 196 26.01 -11.20 6.90
C GLY A 196 26.36 -10.69 8.31
N ASP A 197 27.20 -9.67 8.48
CA ASP A 197 27.67 -9.20 9.81
C ASP A 197 28.35 -10.29 10.66
N LEU A 198 28.80 -11.38 10.04
CA LEU A 198 29.13 -12.63 10.75
C LEU A 198 30.48 -12.66 11.47
N GLY A 199 31.33 -11.65 11.28
CA GLY A 199 32.64 -11.57 11.93
C GLY A 199 33.60 -12.70 11.53
N ASN A 200 34.89 -12.49 11.77
CA ASN A 200 35.93 -13.44 11.38
C ASN A 200 35.94 -14.67 12.32
N GLY A 201 35.65 -15.86 11.79
CA GLY A 201 36.07 -17.13 12.40
C GLY A 201 35.06 -17.95 13.21
N SER A 202 33.77 -17.58 13.22
CA SER A 202 32.73 -18.42 13.85
C SER A 202 32.10 -19.38 12.83
N THR A 203 31.99 -20.67 13.17
CA THR A 203 31.33 -21.68 12.33
C THR A 203 29.84 -21.38 12.20
N MET A 204 29.30 -21.37 10.98
CA MET A 204 27.89 -20.97 10.75
C MET A 204 26.86 -22.07 11.08
N ASP A 205 27.27 -23.27 11.53
CA ASP A 205 26.41 -24.47 11.61
C ASP A 205 25.58 -24.71 10.33
N LYS A 206 26.13 -24.31 9.18
CA LYS A 206 25.56 -24.52 7.84
C LYS A 206 26.45 -25.46 7.05
N THR A 207 25.83 -26.24 6.17
CA THR A 207 26.50 -27.16 5.26
C THR A 207 26.12 -26.83 3.81
N LEU A 208 27.11 -26.63 2.95
CA LEU A 208 26.92 -26.62 1.51
C LEU A 208 26.78 -28.07 1.05
N ASN A 209 25.70 -28.38 0.33
CA ASN A 209 25.61 -29.62 -0.44
C ASN A 209 25.10 -29.29 -1.84
N ALA A 210 25.95 -29.41 -2.85
CA ALA A 210 25.61 -29.01 -4.20
C ALA A 210 26.23 -29.93 -5.27
N TYR A 211 25.58 -29.97 -6.42
CA TYR A 211 26.09 -30.59 -7.65
C TYR A 211 26.67 -29.51 -8.57
N LEU A 212 27.54 -29.91 -9.50
CA LEU A 212 27.96 -29.06 -10.61
C LEU A 212 27.30 -29.53 -11.91
N THR A 213 26.91 -28.60 -12.77
CA THR A 213 26.42 -28.90 -14.12
C THR A 213 26.88 -27.84 -15.13
N LEU A 214 26.72 -28.11 -16.42
CA LEU A 214 27.08 -27.20 -17.50
C LEU A 214 25.82 -26.66 -18.19
N GLY A 215 25.69 -25.34 -18.22
CA GLY A 215 24.90 -24.65 -19.24
C GLY A 215 25.77 -24.33 -20.46
N SER A 216 25.21 -24.44 -21.67
CA SER A 216 25.87 -23.95 -22.90
C SER A 216 25.21 -22.67 -23.39
N GLY A 217 25.99 -21.65 -23.76
CA GLY A 217 25.52 -20.43 -24.44
C GLY A 217 24.17 -19.87 -23.94
N THR A 218 23.09 -20.22 -24.64
CA THR A 218 21.69 -19.78 -24.42
C THR A 218 20.77 -20.78 -23.70
N THR A 219 21.28 -21.95 -23.32
CA THR A 219 20.50 -23.09 -22.80
C THR A 219 20.77 -23.36 -21.31
N ILE A 220 21.20 -22.32 -20.58
CA ILE A 220 21.57 -22.37 -19.16
C ILE A 220 20.31 -22.49 -18.28
N GLY A 221 19.21 -21.89 -18.75
CA GLY A 221 18.06 -21.52 -17.93
C GLY A 221 17.75 -20.02 -18.06
N GLU A 222 16.61 -19.58 -17.54
CA GLU A 222 16.31 -18.15 -17.43
C GLU A 222 16.99 -17.60 -16.17
N LEU A 223 17.66 -16.45 -16.26
CA LEU A 223 18.15 -15.75 -15.06
C LEU A 223 16.94 -15.58 -14.13
N LYS A 224 17.13 -15.84 -12.83
CA LYS A 224 16.14 -15.57 -11.79
C LYS A 224 16.46 -14.20 -11.18
N PRO A 225 15.95 -13.10 -11.75
CA PRO A 225 16.14 -11.77 -11.17
C PRO A 225 15.42 -11.66 -9.82
N ASP A 226 15.89 -10.72 -9.00
CA ASP A 226 15.10 -10.19 -7.88
C ASP A 226 13.81 -9.50 -8.40
N LEU A 227 12.96 -9.05 -7.47
CA LEU A 227 11.68 -8.45 -7.84
C LEU A 227 11.83 -7.16 -8.66
N TYR A 228 12.83 -6.32 -8.36
CA TYR A 228 13.10 -5.08 -9.10
C TYR A 228 13.45 -5.39 -10.57
N HIS A 229 14.44 -6.24 -10.79
CA HIS A 229 14.91 -6.61 -12.12
C HIS A 229 13.85 -7.42 -12.89
N THR A 230 12.96 -8.14 -12.17
CA THR A 230 11.78 -8.78 -12.77
C THR A 230 10.86 -7.74 -13.42
N ILE A 231 10.59 -6.63 -12.72
CA ILE A 231 9.72 -5.55 -13.21
C ILE A 231 10.40 -4.81 -14.38
N GLU A 232 11.68 -4.52 -14.27
CA GLU A 232 12.48 -3.92 -15.36
C GLU A 232 12.43 -4.78 -16.62
N ASN A 233 12.69 -6.08 -16.49
CA ASN A 233 12.64 -7.01 -17.63
C ASN A 233 11.25 -7.06 -18.26
N ARG A 234 10.18 -7.05 -17.45
CA ARG A 234 8.80 -6.98 -17.97
C ARG A 234 8.56 -5.71 -18.76
N TYR A 235 8.99 -4.56 -18.26
CA TYR A 235 8.86 -3.29 -18.99
C TYR A 235 9.58 -3.33 -20.34
N ASN A 236 10.76 -3.97 -20.40
CA ASN A 236 11.50 -4.12 -21.64
C ASN A 236 10.84 -5.09 -22.64
N GLN A 237 10.04 -6.04 -22.16
CA GLN A 237 9.29 -7.01 -22.98
C GLN A 237 7.93 -6.49 -23.43
N ASP A 238 7.14 -5.94 -22.49
CA ASP A 238 5.78 -5.45 -22.70
C ASP A 238 5.51 -4.20 -21.86
N LYS A 239 5.17 -3.10 -22.55
CA LYS A 239 4.88 -1.78 -21.97
C LYS A 239 3.39 -1.50 -21.81
N THR A 240 2.52 -2.48 -22.09
CA THR A 240 1.06 -2.31 -22.06
C THR A 240 0.60 -1.81 -20.70
N TYR A 241 1.09 -2.44 -19.63
CA TYR A 241 0.69 -2.15 -18.24
C TYR A 241 1.83 -1.62 -17.37
N LEU A 242 2.96 -1.25 -17.98
CA LEU A 242 4.14 -0.74 -17.30
C LEU A 242 4.58 0.59 -17.92
N GLY A 243 4.99 1.53 -17.07
CA GLY A 243 5.59 2.79 -17.47
C GLY A 243 6.97 2.98 -16.86
N LEU A 244 7.70 3.93 -17.41
CA LEU A 244 8.97 4.43 -16.88
C LEU A 244 8.75 5.87 -16.44
N TYR A 245 9.11 6.20 -15.20
CA TYR A 245 9.02 7.56 -14.70
C TYR A 245 10.14 8.42 -15.29
N THR A 246 9.75 9.51 -15.95
CA THR A 246 10.66 10.51 -16.53
C THR A 246 10.36 11.91 -16.03
N GLY A 247 9.68 12.02 -14.88
CA GLY A 247 9.29 13.29 -14.28
C GLY A 247 10.45 13.98 -13.56
N GLU A 248 10.12 14.98 -12.75
CA GLU A 248 11.08 15.74 -11.96
C GLU A 248 11.95 14.83 -11.08
N GLY A 249 13.26 15.08 -11.07
CA GLY A 249 14.25 14.32 -10.29
C GLY A 249 14.69 12.98 -10.88
N ALA A 250 14.04 12.49 -11.94
CA ALA A 250 14.33 11.16 -12.51
C ALA A 250 15.78 10.99 -12.98
N ASP A 251 16.42 12.06 -13.47
CA ASP A 251 17.81 12.10 -13.93
C ASP A 251 18.83 12.02 -12.79
N THR A 252 18.40 12.25 -11.55
CA THR A 252 19.26 12.20 -10.35
C THR A 252 19.21 10.86 -9.62
N TYR A 253 18.25 10.00 -9.96
CA TYR A 253 18.06 8.72 -9.28
C TYR A 253 19.12 7.70 -9.69
N ALA A 254 19.60 6.93 -8.71
CA ALA A 254 20.58 5.88 -8.96
C ALA A 254 19.98 4.72 -9.80
N ASN A 255 18.68 4.47 -9.63
CA ASN A 255 17.93 3.44 -10.32
C ASN A 255 16.69 4.02 -11.01
N SER A 256 16.31 3.41 -12.13
CA SER A 256 15.09 3.76 -12.86
C SER A 256 13.84 3.38 -12.07
N ILE A 257 12.81 4.24 -12.14
CA ILE A 257 11.51 3.96 -11.52
C ILE A 257 10.54 3.43 -12.57
N TYR A 258 10.22 2.15 -12.49
CA TYR A 258 9.18 1.49 -13.28
C TYR A 258 7.90 1.41 -12.45
N TYR A 259 6.74 1.62 -13.07
CA TYR A 259 5.46 1.60 -12.37
C TYR A 259 4.40 0.84 -13.14
N TYR A 260 3.50 0.18 -12.41
CA TYR A 260 2.33 -0.50 -12.96
C TYR A 260 1.18 0.49 -13.16
N LYS A 261 0.42 0.31 -14.24
CA LYS A 261 -0.71 1.18 -14.62
C LYS A 261 -1.94 0.41 -15.10
N ASP A 262 -3.07 1.12 -15.18
CA ASP A 262 -4.35 0.63 -15.72
C ASP A 262 -4.84 -0.67 -15.02
N ASN A 263 -5.49 -1.61 -15.71
CA ASN A 263 -6.09 -2.80 -15.11
C ASN A 263 -5.16 -4.03 -15.09
N VAL A 264 -3.91 -3.85 -14.66
CA VAL A 264 -2.94 -4.95 -14.61
C VAL A 264 -3.34 -6.05 -13.62
N GLN A 265 -3.07 -7.30 -13.97
CA GLN A 265 -3.45 -8.48 -13.16
C GLN A 265 -2.26 -9.25 -12.59
N ASN A 266 -1.03 -8.95 -13.03
CA ASN A 266 0.19 -9.67 -12.67
C ASN A 266 1.15 -8.87 -11.76
N ASN A 267 0.60 -7.98 -10.93
CA ASN A 267 1.33 -7.14 -9.97
C ASN A 267 1.07 -7.52 -8.50
N ASN A 268 0.81 -8.78 -8.20
CA ASN A 268 0.45 -9.24 -6.86
C ASN A 268 1.64 -9.85 -6.11
N VAL A 269 1.74 -9.53 -4.83
CA VAL A 269 2.77 -10.02 -3.92
C VAL A 269 2.09 -10.61 -2.69
N LEU A 270 2.58 -11.76 -2.23
CA LEU A 270 2.25 -12.34 -0.94
C LEU A 270 3.44 -12.16 -0.02
N PHE A 271 3.27 -11.34 1.02
CA PHE A 271 4.33 -10.98 1.95
C PHE A 271 3.76 -10.81 3.36
N GLY A 272 4.40 -11.43 4.34
CA GLY A 272 3.96 -11.37 5.74
C GLY A 272 2.60 -12.01 6.02
N GLY A 273 2.10 -12.87 5.13
CA GLY A 273 0.74 -13.42 5.22
C GLY A 273 -0.36 -12.50 4.68
N PHE A 274 0.03 -11.37 4.06
CA PHE A 274 -0.87 -10.42 3.44
C PHE A 274 -0.65 -10.34 1.94
N CYS A 275 -1.73 -10.02 1.23
CA CYS A 275 -1.69 -9.70 -0.18
C CYS A 275 -1.37 -8.22 -0.38
N TRP A 276 -0.51 -7.94 -1.35
CA TRP A 276 -0.10 -6.60 -1.71
C TRP A 276 -0.15 -6.43 -3.23
N LYS A 277 -0.34 -5.19 -3.67
CA LYS A 277 -0.18 -4.78 -5.07
C LYS A 277 1.14 -4.04 -5.23
N ILE A 278 1.90 -4.35 -6.28
CA ILE A 278 3.07 -3.57 -6.67
C ILE A 278 2.60 -2.29 -7.34
N VAL A 279 3.12 -1.17 -6.85
CA VAL A 279 2.85 0.17 -7.40
C VAL A 279 3.99 0.58 -8.33
N ARG A 280 5.21 0.60 -7.80
CA ARG A 280 6.41 1.04 -8.53
C ARG A 280 7.69 0.47 -7.93
N THR A 281 8.79 0.53 -8.67
CA THR A 281 10.14 0.40 -8.10
C THR A 281 10.57 1.70 -7.40
N THR A 282 11.59 1.61 -6.56
CA THR A 282 12.15 2.77 -5.83
C THR A 282 13.49 3.17 -6.43
N GLU A 283 13.88 4.42 -6.21
CA GLU A 283 15.16 5.01 -6.63
C GLU A 283 16.39 4.31 -6.00
N THR A 284 16.18 3.57 -4.91
CA THR A 284 17.18 2.74 -4.22
C THR A 284 17.32 1.33 -4.82
N GLY A 285 16.44 0.93 -5.74
CA GLY A 285 16.42 -0.41 -6.34
C GLY A 285 15.48 -1.41 -5.63
N GLY A 286 14.63 -0.92 -4.73
CA GLY A 286 13.57 -1.68 -4.07
C GLY A 286 12.23 -1.60 -4.80
N VAL A 287 11.16 -2.03 -4.13
CA VAL A 287 9.81 -2.13 -4.70
C VAL A 287 8.74 -1.66 -3.72
N LYS A 288 8.01 -0.61 -4.08
CA LYS A 288 6.89 -0.07 -3.30
C LYS A 288 5.61 -0.84 -3.57
N ILE A 289 5.01 -1.33 -2.50
CA ILE A 289 3.80 -2.14 -2.50
C ILE A 289 2.73 -1.53 -1.60
N VAL A 290 1.46 -1.85 -1.87
CA VAL A 290 0.30 -1.36 -1.12
C VAL A 290 -0.62 -2.50 -0.72
N TYR A 291 -1.12 -2.44 0.51
CA TYR A 291 -1.92 -3.48 1.12
C TYR A 291 -3.17 -3.79 0.29
N ASN A 292 -3.49 -5.08 0.19
CA ASN A 292 -4.65 -5.60 -0.53
C ASN A 292 -5.22 -6.84 0.17
N GLY A 293 -5.37 -6.81 1.50
CA GLY A 293 -6.09 -7.83 2.25
C GLY A 293 -5.29 -9.06 2.65
N TYR A 294 -6.00 -10.06 3.19
CA TYR A 294 -5.46 -11.38 3.45
C TYR A 294 -5.49 -12.24 2.19
N TYR A 295 -4.59 -13.21 2.09
CA TYR A 295 -4.70 -14.19 0.99
C TYR A 295 -5.84 -15.18 1.27
N GLU A 296 -6.59 -15.49 0.23
CA GLU A 296 -7.57 -16.57 0.27
C GLU A 296 -6.89 -17.88 -0.13
N LYS A 297 -7.29 -18.99 0.50
CA LYS A 297 -6.86 -20.33 0.11
C LYS A 297 -7.96 -20.99 -0.69
N TYR A 298 -7.74 -21.11 -1.99
CA TYR A 298 -8.54 -21.97 -2.84
C TYR A 298 -7.76 -23.27 -3.03
N GLY A 299 -8.36 -24.43 -2.77
CA GLY A 299 -7.78 -25.70 -3.22
C GLY A 299 -7.43 -25.61 -4.70
N ASN A 300 -6.27 -26.14 -5.13
CA ASN A 300 -6.07 -26.43 -6.55
C ASN A 300 -7.29 -27.26 -7.02
N PHE A 301 -7.76 -27.05 -8.25
CA PHE A 301 -8.91 -27.82 -8.74
C PHE A 301 -8.81 -28.12 -10.22
N GLU A 302 -9.32 -29.29 -10.61
CA GLU A 302 -9.48 -29.66 -12.00
C GLU A 302 -10.94 -29.54 -12.40
N ASN A 303 -11.22 -28.67 -13.38
CA ASN A 303 -12.55 -28.56 -13.97
C ASN A 303 -13.00 -29.92 -14.48
N ILE A 304 -14.22 -30.29 -14.09
CA ILE A 304 -14.79 -31.58 -14.40
C ILE A 304 -15.30 -31.62 -15.85
N ASN A 305 -15.36 -32.82 -16.41
CA ASN A 305 -15.91 -33.08 -17.75
C ASN A 305 -17.31 -33.70 -17.68
N GLU A 306 -17.92 -33.94 -18.84
CA GLU A 306 -19.23 -34.60 -18.99
C GLU A 306 -19.36 -35.96 -18.29
N ASN A 307 -18.24 -36.64 -18.04
CA ASN A 307 -18.20 -37.95 -17.39
C ASN A 307 -18.03 -37.88 -15.85
N ASN A 308 -18.14 -36.69 -15.26
CA ASN A 308 -17.87 -36.46 -13.84
C ASN A 308 -19.05 -35.83 -13.08
N TYR A 309 -20.16 -35.61 -13.77
CA TYR A 309 -21.42 -35.16 -13.19
C TYR A 309 -22.57 -35.91 -13.84
N LYS A 310 -23.68 -35.98 -13.11
CA LYS A 310 -24.95 -36.49 -13.61
C LYS A 310 -25.95 -35.35 -13.73
N LEU A 311 -26.39 -35.09 -14.95
CA LEU A 311 -27.45 -34.13 -15.23
C LEU A 311 -28.78 -34.64 -14.64
N ILE A 312 -29.45 -33.79 -13.84
CA ILE A 312 -30.77 -34.09 -13.27
C ILE A 312 -31.85 -33.43 -14.13
N SER A 313 -31.67 -32.16 -14.47
CA SER A 313 -32.53 -31.44 -15.40
C SER A 313 -31.77 -30.30 -16.08
N ASN A 314 -32.20 -29.98 -17.30
CA ASN A 314 -31.77 -28.79 -18.03
C ASN A 314 -33.02 -28.21 -18.69
N ASP A 315 -33.19 -26.90 -18.64
CA ASP A 315 -34.40 -26.25 -19.15
C ASP A 315 -34.59 -26.56 -20.65
N GLU A 316 -35.80 -26.97 -21.04
CA GLU A 316 -36.08 -27.37 -22.43
C GLU A 316 -36.06 -26.19 -23.41
N LYS A 317 -36.42 -24.99 -22.94
CA LYS A 317 -36.53 -23.79 -23.77
C LYS A 317 -35.27 -22.94 -23.72
N TYR A 318 -34.61 -22.88 -22.57
CA TYR A 318 -33.41 -22.09 -22.31
C TYR A 318 -32.30 -22.94 -21.66
N PRO A 319 -31.84 -24.00 -22.32
CA PRO A 319 -30.86 -24.92 -21.76
C PRO A 319 -29.52 -24.24 -21.50
N TYR A 320 -28.73 -24.80 -20.60
CA TYR A 320 -27.30 -24.51 -20.53
C TYR A 320 -26.55 -25.45 -21.48
N THR A 321 -25.61 -24.90 -22.23
CA THR A 321 -24.76 -25.67 -23.15
C THR A 321 -23.39 -25.87 -22.53
N PHE A 322 -22.90 -27.11 -22.48
CA PHE A 322 -21.54 -27.42 -22.04
C PHE A 322 -20.56 -27.33 -23.21
N ASP A 323 -19.43 -26.67 -23.00
CA ASP A 323 -18.29 -26.63 -23.92
C ASP A 323 -17.15 -27.48 -23.33
N SER A 324 -16.83 -28.58 -24.00
CA SER A 324 -15.80 -29.53 -23.58
C SER A 324 -14.37 -29.01 -23.72
N THR A 325 -14.15 -27.96 -24.51
CA THR A 325 -12.82 -27.33 -24.67
C THR A 325 -12.51 -26.43 -23.49
N SER A 326 -13.46 -25.56 -23.12
CA SER A 326 -13.32 -24.65 -21.98
C SER A 326 -13.73 -25.30 -20.64
N LYS A 327 -14.43 -26.44 -20.68
CA LYS A 327 -15.05 -27.13 -19.54
C LYS A 327 -16.01 -26.23 -18.77
N THR A 328 -16.85 -25.49 -19.49
CA THR A 328 -17.80 -24.53 -18.93
C THR A 328 -19.22 -24.80 -19.42
N TRP A 329 -20.21 -24.35 -18.64
CA TRP A 329 -21.61 -24.26 -19.03
C TRP A 329 -21.96 -22.81 -19.30
N VAL A 330 -22.65 -22.54 -20.40
CA VAL A 330 -23.10 -21.20 -20.78
C VAL A 330 -24.62 -21.16 -20.84
N SER A 331 -25.23 -20.17 -20.19
CA SER A 331 -26.68 -19.95 -20.27
C SER A 331 -27.12 -19.50 -21.67
N THR A 332 -28.17 -20.09 -22.22
CA THR A 332 -28.74 -19.66 -23.52
C THR A 332 -29.90 -18.68 -23.41
N ASN A 333 -30.42 -18.43 -22.20
CA ASN A 333 -31.57 -17.53 -22.00
C ASN A 333 -31.24 -16.07 -22.39
N LYS A 334 -31.89 -15.58 -23.44
CA LYS A 334 -31.83 -14.18 -23.91
C LYS A 334 -33.19 -13.47 -23.93
N THR A 335 -34.25 -14.12 -23.46
CA THR A 335 -35.61 -13.58 -23.56
C THR A 335 -35.98 -12.81 -22.29
N ASN A 336 -36.65 -11.66 -22.42
CA ASN A 336 -37.07 -10.85 -21.27
C ASN A 336 -38.13 -11.58 -20.43
N LYS A 337 -38.12 -11.37 -19.11
CA LYS A 337 -39.03 -12.00 -18.13
C LYS A 337 -39.00 -13.54 -18.15
N SER A 338 -37.89 -14.14 -18.56
CA SER A 338 -37.71 -15.59 -18.52
C SER A 338 -36.49 -15.99 -17.72
N THR A 339 -36.49 -17.25 -17.30
CA THR A 339 -35.46 -17.86 -16.48
C THR A 339 -35.05 -19.18 -17.11
N GLY A 340 -33.75 -19.42 -17.25
CA GLY A 340 -33.20 -20.72 -17.62
C GLY A 340 -32.55 -21.38 -16.41
N THR A 341 -32.69 -22.70 -16.30
CA THR A 341 -32.13 -23.47 -15.18
C THR A 341 -31.39 -24.72 -15.63
N ILE A 342 -30.36 -25.09 -14.87
CA ILE A 342 -29.69 -26.38 -14.96
C ILE A 342 -29.51 -26.95 -13.55
N THR A 343 -29.76 -28.25 -13.40
CA THR A 343 -29.65 -28.98 -12.15
C THR A 343 -28.84 -30.25 -12.37
N PHE A 344 -27.84 -30.49 -11.53
CA PHE A 344 -26.95 -31.64 -11.65
C PHE A 344 -26.41 -32.09 -10.28
N THR A 345 -25.85 -33.29 -10.23
CA THR A 345 -25.07 -33.81 -9.11
C THR A 345 -23.68 -34.23 -9.59
N ILE A 346 -22.74 -34.36 -8.67
CA ILE A 346 -21.36 -34.78 -8.90
C ILE A 346 -21.20 -36.29 -8.79
N ASP A 347 -20.35 -36.89 -9.63
CA ASP A 347 -20.16 -38.36 -9.64
C ASP A 347 -19.23 -38.87 -8.55
N THR A 348 -18.38 -38.02 -7.98
CA THR A 348 -17.44 -38.43 -6.92
C THR A 348 -17.49 -37.46 -5.76
N ALA A 349 -17.69 -37.97 -4.54
CA ALA A 349 -17.68 -37.12 -3.35
C ALA A 349 -16.34 -36.37 -3.17
N GLY A 350 -16.40 -35.18 -2.59
CA GLY A 350 -15.22 -34.36 -2.30
C GLY A 350 -15.52 -32.88 -2.17
N ASP A 351 -14.46 -32.09 -2.03
CA ASP A 351 -14.54 -30.64 -2.08
C ASP A 351 -14.48 -30.16 -3.54
N TYR A 352 -15.32 -29.18 -3.87
CA TYR A 352 -15.44 -28.62 -5.21
C TYR A 352 -15.43 -27.10 -5.18
N TYR A 353 -15.13 -26.49 -6.31
CA TYR A 353 -15.17 -25.05 -6.54
C TYR A 353 -16.08 -24.78 -7.73
N LEU A 354 -17.04 -23.87 -7.58
CA LEU A 354 -17.89 -23.39 -8.67
C LEU A 354 -17.45 -21.97 -9.04
N SER A 355 -16.81 -21.83 -10.19
CA SER A 355 -16.37 -20.53 -10.71
C SER A 355 -17.38 -20.02 -11.74
N TYR A 356 -17.69 -18.73 -11.73
CA TYR A 356 -18.63 -18.13 -12.67
C TYR A 356 -18.13 -16.78 -13.20
N VAL A 357 -18.55 -16.46 -14.41
CA VAL A 357 -18.40 -15.16 -15.07
C VAL A 357 -19.77 -14.76 -15.60
N MET A 358 -20.16 -13.54 -15.33
CA MET A 358 -21.42 -12.95 -15.77
C MET A 358 -21.13 -11.63 -16.48
N SER A 359 -21.85 -11.39 -17.57
CA SER A 359 -21.87 -10.09 -18.23
C SER A 359 -23.30 -9.81 -18.67
N SER A 360 -23.96 -8.93 -17.92
CA SER A 360 -25.34 -8.49 -18.13
C SER A 360 -25.51 -7.03 -17.69
N GLU A 361 -26.74 -6.52 -17.80
CA GLU A 361 -27.16 -5.28 -17.12
C GLU A 361 -26.98 -5.40 -15.60
N SER A 362 -26.47 -4.33 -14.97
CA SER A 362 -26.32 -4.27 -13.52
C SER A 362 -27.68 -4.22 -12.83
N VAL A 363 -27.77 -4.78 -11.62
CA VAL A 363 -28.99 -4.84 -10.78
C VAL A 363 -30.12 -5.74 -11.29
N TYR A 364 -30.36 -5.83 -12.60
CA TYR A 364 -31.60 -6.41 -13.13
C TYR A 364 -31.52 -7.90 -13.46
N ASP A 365 -30.60 -8.31 -14.33
CA ASP A 365 -30.44 -9.71 -14.70
C ASP A 365 -29.73 -10.46 -13.58
N LYS A 366 -30.20 -11.65 -13.21
CA LYS A 366 -29.76 -12.36 -12.00
C LYS A 366 -29.29 -13.79 -12.28
N ALA A 367 -28.05 -14.08 -11.88
CA ALA A 367 -27.55 -15.44 -11.70
C ALA A 367 -27.64 -15.87 -10.23
N LYS A 368 -28.19 -17.06 -9.96
CA LYS A 368 -28.30 -17.64 -8.62
C LYS A 368 -27.81 -19.08 -8.61
N PHE A 369 -27.16 -19.46 -7.52
CA PHE A 369 -26.57 -20.79 -7.32
C PHE A 369 -27.16 -21.41 -6.05
N TYR A 370 -27.42 -22.72 -6.06
CA TYR A 370 -28.04 -23.41 -4.94
C TYR A 370 -27.39 -24.77 -4.68
N LYS A 371 -27.35 -25.19 -3.40
CA LYS A 371 -27.06 -26.57 -2.96
C LYS A 371 -28.26 -27.09 -2.17
N ASN A 372 -28.85 -28.21 -2.60
CA ASN A 372 -30.03 -28.82 -1.97
C ASN A 372 -31.20 -27.84 -1.76
N GLY A 373 -31.39 -26.93 -2.72
CA GLY A 373 -32.42 -25.88 -2.66
C GLY A 373 -32.07 -24.66 -1.80
N VAL A 374 -30.94 -24.68 -1.08
CA VAL A 374 -30.46 -23.52 -0.30
C VAL A 374 -29.60 -22.62 -1.19
N PRO A 375 -29.87 -21.30 -1.28
CA PRO A 375 -29.02 -20.37 -2.00
C PRO A 375 -27.58 -20.37 -1.48
N LEU A 376 -26.62 -20.39 -2.41
CA LEU A 376 -25.20 -20.28 -2.13
C LEU A 376 -24.77 -18.82 -2.25
N ALA A 377 -24.00 -18.34 -1.26
CA ALA A 377 -23.50 -16.97 -1.19
C ALA A 377 -24.61 -15.90 -1.22
N ASN A 378 -24.68 -15.05 -2.25
CA ASN A 378 -25.64 -13.93 -2.29
C ASN A 378 -27.06 -14.40 -2.65
N SER A 379 -27.97 -14.40 -1.67
CA SER A 379 -29.38 -14.79 -1.84
C SER A 379 -30.15 -13.92 -2.85
N ASN A 380 -29.72 -12.68 -3.06
CA ASN A 380 -30.33 -11.76 -4.03
C ASN A 380 -29.85 -12.02 -5.47
N GLY A 381 -28.86 -12.88 -5.65
CA GLY A 381 -28.26 -13.21 -6.95
C GLY A 381 -27.27 -12.16 -7.45
N TYR A 382 -26.39 -12.61 -8.34
CA TYR A 382 -25.35 -11.83 -8.99
C TYR A 382 -25.92 -11.12 -10.23
N SER A 383 -25.54 -9.86 -10.44
CA SER A 383 -25.93 -9.02 -11.61
C SER A 383 -24.76 -8.21 -12.16
N GLY A 384 -24.82 -7.75 -13.41
CA GLY A 384 -23.78 -6.90 -14.00
C GLY A 384 -22.58 -7.69 -14.57
N THR A 385 -21.48 -6.99 -14.84
CA THR A 385 -20.21 -7.61 -15.24
C THR A 385 -19.40 -7.98 -14.01
N GLN A 386 -19.38 -9.27 -13.65
CA GLN A 386 -18.64 -9.76 -12.49
C GLN A 386 -18.25 -11.23 -12.63
N SER A 387 -17.30 -11.67 -11.81
CA SER A 387 -16.87 -13.06 -11.73
C SER A 387 -16.57 -13.43 -10.29
N GLY A 388 -16.65 -14.71 -9.94
CA GLY A 388 -16.40 -15.19 -8.59
C GLY A 388 -16.23 -16.70 -8.51
N THR A 389 -15.84 -17.19 -7.34
CA THR A 389 -15.73 -18.63 -7.05
C THR A 389 -16.44 -18.95 -5.74
N ILE A 390 -17.25 -20.01 -5.74
CA ILE A 390 -17.99 -20.50 -4.58
C ILE A 390 -17.37 -21.83 -4.14
N VAL A 391 -16.96 -21.91 -2.87
CA VAL A 391 -16.39 -23.14 -2.29
C VAL A 391 -17.50 -24.08 -1.84
N LEU A 392 -17.50 -25.30 -2.37
CA LEU A 392 -18.47 -26.35 -2.09
C LEU A 392 -17.79 -27.48 -1.32
N LYS A 393 -17.80 -27.37 0.02
CA LYS A 393 -17.19 -28.39 0.89
C LYS A 393 -18.06 -29.63 1.03
N GLY A 394 -17.41 -30.80 1.01
CA GLY A 394 -18.00 -32.10 1.29
C GLY A 394 -19.22 -32.41 0.44
N LEU A 395 -19.17 -32.16 -0.87
CA LEU A 395 -20.22 -32.61 -1.76
C LEU A 395 -20.26 -34.14 -1.79
N THR A 396 -21.47 -34.67 -1.79
CA THR A 396 -21.80 -36.09 -1.93
C THR A 396 -22.55 -36.30 -3.24
N GLN A 397 -22.64 -37.56 -3.70
CA GLN A 397 -23.40 -37.91 -4.91
C GLN A 397 -24.92 -37.64 -4.76
N THR A 398 -25.40 -37.43 -3.53
CA THR A 398 -26.79 -37.08 -3.23
C THR A 398 -27.04 -35.58 -3.18
N ASP A 399 -25.99 -34.76 -3.12
CA ASP A 399 -26.14 -33.30 -3.12
C ASP A 399 -26.53 -32.80 -4.52
N VAL A 400 -27.53 -31.93 -4.58
CA VAL A 400 -28.07 -31.38 -5.82
C VAL A 400 -27.64 -29.92 -5.97
N LEU A 401 -26.95 -29.61 -7.06
CA LEU A 401 -26.59 -28.25 -7.43
C LEU A 401 -27.55 -27.71 -8.48
N LYS A 402 -28.01 -26.47 -8.30
CA LYS A 402 -28.85 -25.76 -9.28
C LYS A 402 -28.23 -24.42 -9.62
N VAL A 403 -28.20 -24.10 -10.92
CA VAL A 403 -27.85 -22.77 -11.44
C VAL A 403 -29.06 -22.19 -12.16
N GLU A 404 -29.34 -20.92 -11.89
CA GLU A 404 -30.49 -20.19 -12.41
C GLU A 404 -30.03 -18.86 -13.00
N TYR A 405 -30.47 -18.54 -14.22
CA TYR A 405 -30.22 -17.26 -14.87
C TYR A 405 -31.54 -16.65 -15.32
N SER A 406 -31.90 -15.53 -14.71
CA SER A 406 -33.15 -14.80 -14.96
C SER A 406 -32.87 -13.49 -15.67
N LYS A 407 -33.56 -13.26 -16.78
CA LYS A 407 -33.50 -12.00 -17.50
C LYS A 407 -34.66 -11.10 -17.08
N SER A 408 -34.35 -9.84 -16.85
CA SER A 408 -35.32 -8.82 -16.46
C SER A 408 -36.24 -8.39 -17.61
N GLU A 409 -37.08 -7.39 -17.37
CA GLU A 409 -37.94 -6.78 -18.40
C GLU A 409 -37.27 -5.65 -19.18
N PHE A 410 -36.11 -5.18 -18.71
CA PHE A 410 -35.39 -4.04 -19.24
C PHE A 410 -34.50 -4.42 -20.42
N ASN A 411 -33.93 -3.41 -21.07
CA ASN A 411 -33.03 -3.60 -22.21
C ASN A 411 -31.74 -4.34 -21.79
N SER A 412 -31.10 -4.96 -22.78
CA SER A 412 -29.91 -5.80 -22.59
C SER A 412 -28.62 -4.98 -22.67
N SER A 413 -27.64 -5.27 -21.82
CA SER A 413 -26.25 -4.84 -21.97
C SER A 413 -25.29 -5.97 -21.64
N GLY A 414 -24.07 -5.90 -22.21
CA GLY A 414 -23.12 -7.00 -22.13
C GLY A 414 -23.57 -8.20 -22.97
N SER A 415 -23.14 -9.40 -22.54
CA SER A 415 -23.43 -10.64 -23.28
C SER A 415 -24.76 -11.30 -22.90
N ASP A 416 -25.42 -10.87 -21.82
CA ASP A 416 -26.52 -11.53 -21.11
C ASP A 416 -26.28 -13.02 -20.84
N THR A 417 -25.06 -13.38 -20.46
CA THR A 417 -24.73 -14.76 -20.11
C THR A 417 -24.26 -14.85 -18.67
N VAL A 418 -24.55 -15.99 -18.07
CA VAL A 418 -23.69 -16.57 -17.04
C VAL A 418 -22.99 -17.78 -17.64
N THR A 419 -21.66 -17.78 -17.51
CA THR A 419 -20.79 -18.91 -17.81
C THR A 419 -20.25 -19.41 -16.49
N PHE A 420 -20.33 -20.72 -16.23
CA PHE A 420 -19.75 -21.29 -15.01
C PHE A 420 -18.96 -22.56 -15.30
N SER A 421 -18.04 -22.91 -14.42
CA SER A 421 -17.38 -24.21 -14.34
C SER A 421 -17.51 -24.77 -12.94
N ILE A 422 -17.33 -26.08 -12.80
CA ILE A 422 -17.17 -26.73 -11.50
C ILE A 422 -15.91 -27.59 -11.54
N GLY A 423 -15.06 -27.44 -10.53
CA GLY A 423 -13.79 -28.13 -10.44
C GLY A 423 -13.68 -28.93 -9.15
N LYS A 424 -13.16 -30.15 -9.24
CA LYS A 424 -12.88 -30.98 -8.07
C LYS A 424 -11.55 -30.55 -7.47
N ALA A 425 -11.49 -30.39 -6.15
CA ALA A 425 -10.25 -30.09 -5.44
C ALA A 425 -9.18 -31.18 -5.69
N VAL A 426 -7.97 -30.76 -6.05
CA VAL A 426 -6.75 -31.58 -6.21
C VAL A 426 -5.57 -30.83 -5.59
N GLY A 427 -4.51 -31.51 -5.13
CA GLY A 427 -3.27 -30.85 -4.70
C GLY A 427 -3.38 -29.86 -3.52
N GLU A 428 -2.31 -29.07 -3.30
CA GLU A 428 -2.23 -28.06 -2.24
C GLU A 428 -3.05 -26.79 -2.61
N PRO A 429 -3.61 -26.05 -1.64
CA PRO A 429 -4.33 -24.82 -1.92
C PRO A 429 -3.47 -23.73 -2.54
N ILE A 430 -3.97 -23.15 -3.63
CA ILE A 430 -3.50 -21.90 -4.23
C ILE A 430 -3.82 -20.74 -3.29
N LYS A 431 -2.83 -19.88 -3.06
CA LYS A 431 -3.01 -18.62 -2.35
C LYS A 431 -3.33 -17.53 -3.37
N THR A 432 -4.49 -16.88 -3.25
CA THR A 432 -4.91 -15.85 -4.20
C THR A 432 -4.91 -14.45 -3.56
N CYS A 433 -4.61 -13.44 -4.38
CA CYS A 433 -4.50 -12.04 -3.99
C CYS A 433 -5.32 -11.11 -4.90
N ASN A 434 -6.65 -11.30 -4.96
CA ASN A 434 -7.55 -10.46 -5.75
C ASN A 434 -8.63 -9.76 -4.90
N ASN A 435 -8.33 -9.50 -3.61
CA ASN A 435 -9.29 -8.89 -2.70
C ASN A 435 -9.82 -7.56 -3.24
N THR A 436 -11.13 -7.35 -3.06
CA THR A 436 -11.86 -6.13 -3.41
C THR A 436 -12.77 -5.76 -2.25
N GLY A 437 -13.45 -4.61 -2.30
CA GLY A 437 -14.32 -4.18 -1.20
C GLY A 437 -13.54 -3.95 0.09
N GLU A 438 -14.23 -4.11 1.22
CA GLU A 438 -13.66 -3.92 2.57
C GLU A 438 -12.49 -4.87 2.85
N ASP A 439 -12.48 -6.07 2.25
CA ASP A 439 -11.40 -7.08 2.43
C ASP A 439 -10.03 -6.59 1.92
N SER A 440 -9.98 -5.53 1.12
CA SER A 440 -8.75 -4.96 0.60
C SER A 440 -8.11 -3.89 1.52
N GLN A 441 -8.71 -3.63 2.69
CA GLN A 441 -8.32 -2.58 3.63
C GLN A 441 -8.02 -3.18 5.00
N ILE A 442 -7.33 -2.43 5.86
CA ILE A 442 -7.14 -2.82 7.27
C ILE A 442 -8.29 -2.37 8.17
N GLY A 443 -9.12 -1.45 7.67
CA GLY A 443 -10.32 -0.88 8.30
C GLY A 443 -10.63 0.51 7.77
N THR A 444 -11.60 1.19 8.39
CA THR A 444 -12.02 2.57 8.09
C THR A 444 -11.76 3.47 9.29
N ILE A 445 -11.23 4.67 9.06
CA ILE A 445 -11.01 5.67 10.12
C ILE A 445 -10.94 7.08 9.56
N ALA A 446 -11.16 8.07 10.43
CA ALA A 446 -10.88 9.47 10.13
C ALA A 446 -9.38 9.69 9.90
N PHE A 447 -9.04 10.59 8.97
CA PHE A 447 -7.66 11.00 8.78
C PHE A 447 -7.14 11.71 10.04
N ASN A 448 -7.95 12.61 10.61
CA ASN A 448 -7.67 13.33 11.86
C ASN A 448 -8.96 13.56 12.67
N GLU A 449 -8.84 13.83 13.97
CA GLU A 449 -9.99 14.08 14.87
C GLU A 449 -10.62 15.46 14.68
N GLU A 450 -9.82 16.44 14.26
CA GLU A 450 -10.23 17.83 14.05
C GLU A 450 -9.86 18.25 12.62
N ASP A 451 -10.63 19.17 12.04
CA ASP A 451 -10.40 19.70 10.69
C ASP A 451 -10.32 21.23 10.64
N ASN A 452 -10.64 21.93 11.74
CA ASN A 452 -10.76 23.39 11.76
C ASN A 452 -9.43 24.17 11.61
N SER A 453 -8.33 23.55 11.16
CA SER A 453 -7.03 24.19 11.01
C SER A 453 -6.19 23.53 9.93
N PRO A 454 -5.51 24.28 9.03
CA PRO A 454 -4.64 23.71 7.99
C PRO A 454 -3.61 22.69 8.48
N ALA A 455 -3.19 22.79 9.75
CA ALA A 455 -2.31 21.81 10.38
C ALA A 455 -2.84 20.37 10.27
N TYR A 456 -4.16 20.18 10.36
CA TYR A 456 -4.78 18.85 10.43
C TYR A 456 -4.80 18.09 9.11
N ALA A 457 -4.47 18.72 7.98
CA ALA A 457 -4.22 18.04 6.71
C ALA A 457 -2.89 17.25 6.70
N GLY A 458 -2.11 17.32 7.77
CA GLY A 458 -0.83 16.63 7.91
C GLY A 458 -0.95 15.17 8.38
N TYR A 459 -0.15 14.27 7.82
CA TYR A 459 0.00 12.89 8.31
C TYR A 459 0.55 12.84 9.74
N MET A 460 1.38 13.82 10.07
CA MET A 460 1.59 14.34 11.42
C MET A 460 1.37 15.86 11.35
N TYR A 461 1.02 16.46 12.47
CA TYR A 461 0.71 17.88 12.54
C TYR A 461 1.41 18.55 13.71
N ASN A 462 1.41 19.89 13.71
CA ASN A 462 2.09 20.70 14.71
C ASN A 462 1.09 21.50 15.56
N THR A 463 1.47 22.73 15.92
CA THR A 463 0.56 23.69 16.52
C THR A 463 -0.57 23.99 15.54
N ALA A 464 -1.80 23.74 15.96
CA ALA A 464 -2.98 24.14 15.20
C ALA A 464 -3.39 25.56 15.61
N TYR A 465 -3.87 26.32 14.62
CA TYR A 465 -4.62 27.56 14.83
C TYR A 465 -6.08 27.27 14.43
N PRO A 466 -6.93 26.87 15.39
CA PRO A 466 -8.31 26.51 15.10
C PRO A 466 -9.10 27.71 14.59
N SER A 467 -9.82 27.48 13.51
CA SER A 467 -10.83 28.37 12.97
C SER A 467 -11.99 28.46 13.94
N SER A 468 -12.37 29.68 14.27
CA SER A 468 -13.52 30.04 15.09
C SER A 468 -14.54 30.77 14.23
N THR A 469 -15.80 30.72 14.64
CA THR A 469 -16.90 31.36 13.92
C THR A 469 -17.49 32.49 14.74
N LYS A 470 -17.79 33.62 14.09
CA LYS A 470 -18.58 34.70 14.67
C LYS A 470 -19.77 35.01 13.77
N LYS A 471 -20.96 34.80 14.33
CA LYS A 471 -22.21 35.18 13.67
C LYS A 471 -22.34 36.69 13.65
N ILE A 472 -22.39 37.28 12.45
CA ILE A 472 -22.55 38.72 12.26
C ILE A 472 -24.03 39.07 12.13
N LEU A 473 -24.80 38.24 11.42
CA LEU A 473 -26.23 38.43 11.20
C LEU A 473 -27.01 37.12 11.42
N ASN A 474 -28.25 37.24 11.91
CA ASN A 474 -29.19 36.12 11.84
C ASN A 474 -29.78 36.04 10.44
N TYR A 475 -30.13 34.83 10.02
CA TYR A 475 -30.74 34.58 8.72
C TYR A 475 -31.98 33.70 8.84
N PHE A 476 -32.89 33.82 7.88
CA PHE A 476 -33.94 32.84 7.64
C PHE A 476 -34.20 32.72 6.14
N SER A 477 -34.64 31.53 5.73
CA SER A 477 -35.11 31.29 4.38
C SER A 477 -36.64 31.39 4.38
N PRO A 478 -37.23 32.32 3.62
CA PRO A 478 -38.67 32.51 3.60
C PRO A 478 -39.35 31.30 2.96
N SER A 479 -40.54 30.95 3.45
CA SER A 479 -41.39 29.96 2.80
C SER A 479 -42.86 30.38 2.88
N GLY A 480 -43.55 30.36 1.75
CA GLY A 480 -44.96 30.74 1.66
C GLY A 480 -45.18 32.26 1.71
N THR A 481 -46.33 32.66 2.25
CA THR A 481 -46.71 34.07 2.37
C THR A 481 -46.34 34.61 3.75
N ILE A 482 -45.56 35.68 3.77
CA ILE A 482 -45.08 36.34 4.98
C ILE A 482 -45.77 37.69 5.11
N MET A 483 -46.30 38.01 6.29
CA MET A 483 -46.77 39.36 6.55
C MET A 483 -45.64 40.24 7.06
N TYR A 484 -45.62 41.49 6.58
CA TYR A 484 -44.65 42.48 7.00
C TYR A 484 -45.31 43.85 7.17
N ALA A 485 -44.68 44.75 7.92
CA ALA A 485 -45.12 46.13 8.13
C ALA A 485 -43.92 47.07 8.24
N ASP A 486 -44.19 48.38 8.20
CA ASP A 486 -43.16 49.43 8.33
C ASP A 486 -42.77 49.69 9.80
N SER A 487 -43.62 49.27 10.74
CA SER A 487 -43.37 49.42 12.18
C SER A 487 -44.09 48.36 13.01
N VAL A 488 -43.74 48.29 14.30
CA VAL A 488 -44.31 47.35 15.27
C VAL A 488 -44.68 48.05 16.57
N THR A 489 -45.65 47.49 17.27
CA THR A 489 -46.00 47.87 18.65
C THR A 489 -45.79 46.68 19.58
N TYR A 490 -45.57 46.93 20.86
CA TYR A 490 -45.36 45.88 21.87
C TYR A 490 -46.32 46.04 23.05
N ASP A 491 -47.06 44.98 23.33
CA ASP A 491 -47.93 44.84 24.50
C ASP A 491 -47.16 44.15 25.63
N THR A 492 -46.80 44.94 26.65
CA THR A 492 -46.08 44.46 27.84
C THR A 492 -46.90 43.51 28.70
N SER A 493 -48.23 43.59 28.66
CA SER A 493 -49.12 42.73 29.46
C SER A 493 -49.28 41.34 28.84
N ALA A 494 -49.29 41.26 27.51
CA ALA A 494 -49.38 40.01 26.76
C ALA A 494 -48.00 39.43 26.37
N ASN A 495 -46.92 40.21 26.53
CA ASN A 495 -45.57 39.92 26.04
C ASN A 495 -45.58 39.60 24.53
N LYS A 496 -46.23 40.46 23.73
CA LYS A 496 -46.44 40.25 22.29
C LYS A 496 -46.22 41.52 21.47
N TYR A 497 -45.59 41.33 20.32
CA TYR A 497 -45.50 42.28 19.24
C TYR A 497 -46.75 42.23 18.37
N THR A 498 -47.13 43.36 17.80
CA THR A 498 -48.15 43.48 16.75
C THR A 498 -47.58 44.32 15.59
N LEU A 499 -47.62 43.76 14.37
CA LEU A 499 -47.29 44.49 13.14
C LEU A 499 -48.32 45.61 12.92
N ASP A 500 -47.86 46.81 12.57
CA ASP A 500 -48.76 47.94 12.39
C ASP A 500 -49.76 47.69 11.24
N SER A 501 -51.04 47.61 11.61
CA SER A 501 -52.15 47.38 10.68
C SER A 501 -52.30 48.45 9.59
N SER A 502 -51.76 49.66 9.80
CA SER A 502 -51.84 50.74 8.80
C SER A 502 -50.90 50.53 7.61
N THR A 503 -49.83 49.74 7.80
CA THR A 503 -48.77 49.49 6.80
C THR A 503 -48.59 48.01 6.49
N ILE A 504 -49.45 47.14 7.04
CA ILE A 504 -49.32 45.69 6.86
C ILE A 504 -49.55 45.26 5.42
N ALA A 505 -48.65 44.42 4.91
CA ALA A 505 -48.69 43.84 3.58
C ALA A 505 -48.21 42.38 3.59
N SER A 506 -48.36 41.69 2.46
CA SER A 506 -47.94 40.30 2.29
C SER A 506 -46.85 40.17 1.23
N PHE A 507 -45.78 39.46 1.58
CA PHE A 507 -44.70 39.06 0.70
C PHE A 507 -44.86 37.58 0.33
N ASN A 508 -44.72 37.25 -0.95
CA ASN A 508 -44.69 35.87 -1.42
C ASN A 508 -43.40 35.67 -2.22
N ASP A 509 -42.51 34.81 -1.71
CA ASP A 509 -41.18 34.59 -2.28
C ASP A 509 -41.21 34.14 -3.76
N SER A 510 -42.31 33.56 -4.21
CA SER A 510 -42.49 33.12 -5.60
C SER A 510 -42.89 34.24 -6.57
N THR A 511 -43.42 35.37 -6.08
CA THR A 511 -44.07 36.39 -6.93
C THR A 511 -43.66 37.83 -6.64
N SER A 512 -43.01 38.09 -5.50
CA SER A 512 -42.63 39.42 -5.04
C SER A 512 -41.16 39.71 -5.34
N ASP A 513 -40.81 40.99 -5.48
CA ASP A 513 -39.41 41.42 -5.52
C ASP A 513 -38.75 41.11 -4.16
N LYS A 514 -37.68 40.31 -4.18
CA LYS A 514 -36.99 39.86 -2.96
C LYS A 514 -36.34 41.01 -2.17
N GLY A 515 -36.04 42.13 -2.82
CA GLY A 515 -35.57 43.32 -2.10
C GLY A 515 -36.65 43.98 -1.23
N SER A 516 -37.94 43.72 -1.47
CA SER A 516 -39.04 44.49 -0.88
C SER A 516 -39.25 44.32 0.62
N LEU A 517 -38.74 43.22 1.21
CA LEU A 517 -38.78 43.00 2.65
C LEU A 517 -37.68 43.77 3.40
N VAL A 518 -36.63 44.24 2.71
CA VAL A 518 -35.52 44.95 3.36
C VAL A 518 -36.03 46.25 4.00
N GLY A 519 -35.66 46.47 5.26
CA GLY A 519 -36.13 47.58 6.08
C GLY A 519 -37.52 47.38 6.68
N LYS A 520 -38.12 46.18 6.60
CA LYS A 520 -39.46 45.87 7.13
C LYS A 520 -39.41 44.98 8.35
N TYR A 521 -40.52 44.94 9.09
CA TYR A 521 -40.71 44.09 10.27
C TYR A 521 -41.62 42.92 9.95
N THR A 522 -41.26 41.70 10.38
CA THR A 522 -42.07 40.50 10.19
C THR A 522 -42.03 39.55 11.40
N CYS A 523 -43.07 38.74 11.55
CA CYS A 523 -43.15 37.70 12.59
C CYS A 523 -42.52 36.35 12.18
N ASN A 524 -41.92 36.25 10.98
CA ASN A 524 -41.32 35.01 10.44
C ASN A 524 -42.22 33.77 10.60
N SER A 525 -43.50 33.90 10.27
CA SER A 525 -44.45 32.79 10.30
C SER A 525 -45.03 32.55 8.92
N SER A 526 -45.11 31.27 8.52
CA SER A 526 -45.86 30.81 7.35
C SER A 526 -47.38 30.98 7.50
N SER A 527 -47.85 31.31 8.71
CA SER A 527 -49.21 31.77 8.98
C SER A 527 -49.32 33.28 8.84
N ALA A 528 -50.40 33.77 8.24
CA ALA A 528 -50.75 35.19 8.16
C ALA A 528 -51.17 35.76 9.54
N THR A 529 -50.28 35.69 10.54
CA THR A 529 -50.46 36.26 11.87
C THR A 529 -49.71 37.58 11.99
N ASN A 530 -50.42 38.64 12.42
CA ASN A 530 -49.85 39.97 12.62
C ASN A 530 -49.34 40.17 14.06
N THR A 531 -49.34 39.12 14.89
CA THR A 531 -48.86 39.16 16.27
C THR A 531 -47.89 38.01 16.54
N CYS A 532 -46.84 38.27 17.32
CA CYS A 532 -45.80 37.29 17.64
C CYS A 532 -45.03 37.67 18.90
N THR A 533 -44.26 36.75 19.47
CA THR A 533 -43.43 37.01 20.68
C THR A 533 -42.01 37.49 20.34
N LYS A 534 -41.63 37.41 19.06
CA LYS A 534 -40.35 37.83 18.51
C LYS A 534 -40.61 38.43 17.13
N VAL A 535 -40.00 39.57 16.83
CA VAL A 535 -40.12 40.24 15.53
C VAL A 535 -38.75 40.29 14.86
N TYR A 536 -38.74 40.16 13.54
CA TYR A 536 -37.54 40.20 12.73
C TYR A 536 -37.56 41.52 11.98
N TYR A 537 -36.57 42.35 12.23
CA TYR A 537 -36.29 43.51 11.39
C TYR A 537 -35.34 43.08 10.28
N ILE A 538 -35.81 43.13 9.04
CA ILE A 538 -35.06 42.63 7.89
C ILE A 538 -34.03 43.66 7.47
N THR A 539 -32.75 43.31 7.58
CA THR A 539 -31.63 44.22 7.33
C THR A 539 -31.16 44.17 5.89
N SER A 540 -31.16 42.98 5.31
CA SER A 540 -30.63 42.75 3.97
C SER A 540 -31.12 41.42 3.41
N TYR A 541 -30.95 41.27 2.09
CA TYR A 541 -31.25 40.05 1.36
C TYR A 541 -30.02 39.67 0.54
N ASP A 542 -29.60 38.41 0.64
CA ASP A 542 -28.50 37.87 -0.16
C ASP A 542 -29.02 37.24 -1.45
N ASN A 543 -28.51 37.76 -2.57
CA ASN A 543 -28.78 37.25 -3.91
C ASN A 543 -27.98 35.98 -4.25
N SER A 544 -27.21 35.42 -3.32
CA SER A 544 -26.51 34.15 -3.51
C SER A 544 -27.47 32.99 -3.72
N VAL A 545 -26.88 31.83 -4.04
CA VAL A 545 -27.59 30.58 -4.34
C VAL A 545 -28.64 30.21 -3.27
N PHE A 546 -28.46 30.63 -2.01
CA PHE A 546 -29.36 30.26 -0.91
C PHE A 546 -30.53 31.22 -0.70
N GLY A 547 -30.49 32.45 -1.22
CA GLY A 547 -31.61 33.40 -1.15
C GLY A 547 -32.08 33.72 0.27
N ASN A 548 -31.15 33.99 1.18
CA ASN A 548 -31.46 34.21 2.60
C ASN A 548 -31.76 35.67 2.92
N TYR A 549 -32.69 35.90 3.84
CA TYR A 549 -32.93 37.21 4.44
C TYR A 549 -32.21 37.29 5.78
N PHE A 550 -31.52 38.40 5.99
CA PHE A 550 -30.84 38.68 7.24
C PHE A 550 -31.67 39.62 8.10
N TYR A 551 -31.59 39.44 9.41
CA TYR A 551 -32.41 40.19 10.33
C TYR A 551 -31.77 40.41 11.70
N TYR A 552 -32.26 41.45 12.37
CA TYR A 552 -32.13 41.60 13.82
C TYR A 552 -33.37 41.04 14.51
N LEU A 553 -33.11 40.26 15.57
CA LEU A 553 -34.16 39.68 16.37
C LEU A 553 -34.55 40.65 17.49
N LEU A 554 -35.72 41.26 17.39
CA LEU A 554 -36.24 42.13 18.43
C LEU A 554 -36.92 41.29 19.52
N SER A 555 -36.62 41.62 20.76
CA SER A 555 -37.17 40.94 21.94
C SER A 555 -37.22 41.88 23.15
N ASN A 556 -37.91 41.45 24.20
CA ASN A 556 -37.99 42.19 25.48
C ASN A 556 -38.52 43.63 25.36
N GLY A 557 -39.41 43.87 24.39
CA GLY A 557 -40.06 45.17 24.19
C GLY A 557 -39.28 46.16 23.32
N ASP A 558 -38.15 45.75 22.74
CA ASP A 558 -37.48 46.50 21.69
C ASP A 558 -38.37 46.58 20.44
N ILE A 559 -38.62 47.79 19.93
CA ILE A 559 -39.48 48.08 18.79
C ILE A 559 -38.75 48.80 17.65
N ASP A 560 -37.48 49.17 17.84
CA ASP A 560 -36.68 49.84 16.82
C ASP A 560 -35.63 48.86 16.30
N GLY A 561 -35.83 48.35 15.09
CA GLY A 561 -34.85 47.47 14.48
C GLY A 561 -33.63 48.22 13.93
N THR A 562 -33.71 49.53 13.79
CA THR A 562 -32.71 50.33 13.05
C THR A 562 -31.47 50.67 13.87
N ASP A 563 -31.54 50.58 15.20
CA ASP A 563 -30.44 50.90 16.12
C ASP A 563 -29.63 49.68 16.59
N ASN A 564 -30.05 48.47 16.23
CA ASN A 564 -29.40 47.21 16.60
C ASN A 564 -28.12 46.89 15.79
N GLY A 565 -27.72 47.78 14.89
CA GLY A 565 -26.52 47.64 14.09
C GLY A 565 -25.23 47.91 14.87
N VAL A 566 -24.22 47.06 14.70
CA VAL A 566 -22.89 47.18 15.32
C VAL A 566 -21.83 47.39 14.24
N ASN A 567 -20.86 48.25 14.51
CA ASN A 567 -19.72 48.46 13.63
C ASN A 567 -18.62 47.44 13.89
N TYR A 568 -18.03 46.90 12.82
CA TYR A 568 -16.82 46.08 12.87
C TYR A 568 -15.69 46.76 12.11
N VAL A 569 -14.54 46.91 12.77
CA VAL A 569 -13.33 47.47 12.15
C VAL A 569 -12.47 46.36 11.61
N PHE A 570 -12.03 46.53 10.36
CA PHE A 570 -11.14 45.62 9.66
C PHE A 570 -9.91 46.37 9.15
N GLY A 571 -8.72 45.84 9.38
CA GLY A 571 -7.44 46.42 8.97
C GLY A 571 -6.76 45.60 7.89
N LYS A 572 -6.06 46.29 6.99
CA LYS A 572 -5.18 45.65 6.00
C LYS A 572 -3.92 45.08 6.63
N SER A 573 -3.41 45.74 7.67
CA SER A 573 -2.24 45.31 8.42
C SER A 573 -2.36 45.72 9.89
N PHE A 574 -1.32 45.46 10.68
CA PHE A 574 -1.27 45.84 12.08
C PHE A 574 0.14 46.27 12.51
N THR A 575 0.22 47.00 13.61
CA THR A 575 1.43 47.14 14.41
C THR A 575 1.25 46.43 15.76
N TYR A 576 2.34 45.96 16.36
CA TYR A 576 2.31 45.35 17.69
C TYR A 576 3.31 46.06 18.61
N THR A 577 2.84 46.60 19.73
CA THR A 577 3.68 47.32 20.70
C THR A 577 3.11 47.15 22.10
N ASN A 578 3.97 46.85 23.08
CA ASN A 578 3.61 46.71 24.49
C ASN A 578 2.44 45.73 24.76
N GLY A 579 2.35 44.62 24.01
CA GLY A 579 1.29 43.63 24.20
C GLY A 579 -0.02 43.91 23.45
N THR A 580 -0.07 44.99 22.66
CA THR A 580 -1.29 45.44 21.98
C THR A 580 -1.09 45.45 20.47
N TYR A 581 -2.04 44.84 19.76
CA TYR A 581 -2.21 45.01 18.32
C TYR A 581 -2.97 46.31 18.03
N THR A 582 -2.52 47.04 17.02
CA THR A 582 -3.22 48.21 16.48
C THR A 582 -3.42 48.02 14.98
N LEU A 583 -4.66 48.03 14.52
CA LEU A 583 -5.02 47.90 13.11
C LEU A 583 -4.58 49.15 12.33
N ASN A 584 -3.96 48.94 11.16
CA ASN A 584 -3.59 50.00 10.22
C ASN A 584 -4.39 49.86 8.94
N ASP A 585 -4.64 50.99 8.27
CA ASP A 585 -5.43 51.08 7.04
C ASP A 585 -6.75 50.34 7.20
N THR A 586 -7.71 50.99 7.86
CA THR A 586 -8.94 50.34 8.30
C THR A 586 -10.14 50.70 7.47
N ILE A 587 -11.05 49.75 7.31
CA ILE A 587 -12.44 49.95 6.90
C ILE A 587 -13.37 49.67 8.07
N ILE A 588 -14.58 50.21 8.01
CA ILE A 588 -15.65 49.94 8.96
C ILE A 588 -16.82 49.38 8.18
N ILE A 589 -17.37 48.26 8.65
CA ILE A 589 -18.58 47.66 8.09
C ILE A 589 -19.59 47.56 9.23
N ASN A 590 -20.75 48.20 9.05
CA ASN A 590 -21.85 47.98 9.96
C ASN A 590 -22.52 46.64 9.64
N THR A 591 -22.96 45.92 10.67
CA THR A 591 -23.72 44.67 10.54
C THR A 591 -24.87 44.74 9.53
N ASP A 592 -25.60 45.84 9.43
CA ASP A 592 -26.78 45.95 8.54
C ASP A 592 -26.36 45.92 7.05
N GLN A 593 -25.21 46.51 6.74
CA GLN A 593 -24.59 46.54 5.42
C GLN A 593 -23.68 45.33 5.16
N PHE A 594 -23.47 44.44 6.15
CA PHE A 594 -22.45 43.39 6.04
C PHE A 594 -22.70 42.44 4.87
N ALA A 595 -23.96 42.05 4.65
CA ALA A 595 -24.33 41.15 3.55
C ALA A 595 -24.04 41.71 2.14
N VAL A 596 -23.89 43.04 2.00
CA VAL A 596 -23.57 43.68 0.71
C VAL A 596 -22.15 44.23 0.65
N GLU A 597 -21.51 44.50 1.80
CA GLU A 597 -20.17 45.07 1.88
C GLU A 597 -19.06 44.09 2.30
N TYR A 598 -19.37 42.82 2.62
CA TYR A 598 -18.39 41.83 3.07
C TYR A 598 -17.18 41.71 2.13
N SER A 599 -17.37 41.92 0.82
CA SER A 599 -16.30 41.83 -0.19
C SER A 599 -15.19 42.87 0.02
N LYS A 600 -15.45 43.95 0.76
CA LYS A 600 -14.40 44.90 1.16
C LYS A 600 -13.33 44.24 2.03
N ILE A 601 -13.68 43.20 2.80
CA ILE A 601 -12.77 42.45 3.68
C ILE A 601 -11.72 41.67 2.87
N ASN A 602 -11.94 41.43 1.57
CA ASN A 602 -10.99 40.73 0.69
C ASN A 602 -9.58 41.35 0.65
N ASN A 603 -9.38 42.56 1.21
CA ASN A 603 -8.07 43.19 1.36
C ASN A 603 -7.81 43.68 2.81
N TYR A 604 -8.67 43.35 3.77
CA TYR A 604 -8.69 43.86 5.15
C TYR A 604 -8.99 42.72 6.13
N HIS A 605 -8.20 41.66 6.11
CA HIS A 605 -8.51 40.41 6.83
C HIS A 605 -8.37 40.52 8.37
N TYR A 606 -7.70 41.54 8.90
CA TYR A 606 -7.43 41.61 10.34
C TYR A 606 -8.51 42.37 11.10
N SER A 607 -8.98 41.86 12.24
CA SER A 607 -10.00 42.53 13.05
C SER A 607 -9.88 42.22 14.54
N CYS A 608 -10.25 43.20 15.37
CA CYS A 608 -10.51 42.98 16.80
C CYS A 608 -11.93 42.43 17.06
N LEU A 609 -12.74 42.26 15.99
CA LEU A 609 -14.12 41.80 16.02
C LEU A 609 -15.02 42.64 16.92
N ASN A 610 -14.79 43.95 16.89
CA ASN A 610 -15.57 45.00 17.54
C ASN A 610 -15.40 46.33 16.77
N ASP A 611 -15.89 47.42 17.34
CA ASP A 611 -15.81 48.78 16.79
C ASP A 611 -14.47 49.48 17.07
N GLY A 612 -13.56 48.82 17.77
CA GLY A 612 -12.23 49.35 18.14
C GLY A 612 -11.13 48.95 17.16
N THR A 613 -10.03 49.70 17.20
CA THR A 613 -8.83 49.46 16.38
C THR A 613 -7.71 48.73 17.13
N THR A 614 -7.89 48.43 18.42
CA THR A 614 -6.86 47.82 19.26
C THR A 614 -7.38 46.63 20.04
N CYS A 615 -6.53 45.61 20.20
CA CYS A 615 -6.85 44.39 20.94
C CYS A 615 -5.58 43.66 21.41
N ALA A 616 -5.70 42.84 22.46
CA ALA A 616 -4.59 42.00 22.94
C ALA A 616 -4.32 40.78 22.04
N SER A 617 -5.37 40.28 21.38
CA SER A 617 -5.32 39.23 20.35
C SER A 617 -6.03 39.73 19.10
N ILE A 618 -5.46 39.48 17.94
CA ILE A 618 -6.02 39.88 16.65
C ILE A 618 -6.66 38.67 15.96
N ASN A 619 -7.72 38.89 15.18
CA ASN A 619 -8.37 37.84 14.42
C ASN A 619 -8.07 38.01 12.93
N TYR A 620 -7.71 36.93 12.25
CA TYR A 620 -7.54 36.91 10.81
C TYR A 620 -8.74 36.21 10.17
N VAL A 621 -9.58 36.96 9.46
CA VAL A 621 -10.79 36.47 8.79
C VAL A 621 -10.40 35.84 7.46
N HIS A 622 -10.71 34.55 7.32
CA HIS A 622 -10.39 33.77 6.11
C HIS A 622 -11.64 33.25 5.40
N SER A 623 -12.84 33.38 5.98
CA SER A 623 -14.07 33.04 5.27
C SER A 623 -15.27 33.84 5.77
N TYR A 624 -16.27 34.03 4.91
CA TYR A 624 -17.60 34.55 5.20
C TYR A 624 -18.65 33.65 4.56
N ASP A 625 -19.74 33.47 5.30
CA ASP A 625 -20.83 32.57 4.97
C ASP A 625 -20.25 31.18 4.82
N GLY A 626 -19.71 30.58 5.89
CA GLY A 626 -19.17 29.21 5.84
C GLY A 626 -20.26 28.15 5.99
N ASP A 627 -19.87 26.90 5.77
CA ASP A 627 -20.83 25.80 5.56
C ASP A 627 -21.77 25.60 6.76
N GLY A 628 -23.08 25.65 6.51
CA GLY A 628 -24.12 25.55 7.55
C GLY A 628 -24.34 26.81 8.40
N GLU A 629 -23.54 27.87 8.24
CA GLU A 629 -23.58 29.08 9.10
C GLU A 629 -23.71 30.41 8.31
N PRO A 630 -24.82 30.66 7.58
CA PRO A 630 -25.01 31.92 6.87
C PRO A 630 -24.93 33.17 7.73
N GLY A 631 -24.28 34.21 7.18
CA GLY A 631 -24.05 35.48 7.88
C GLY A 631 -22.96 35.42 8.94
N SER A 632 -22.14 34.36 8.96
CA SER A 632 -21.02 34.22 9.88
C SER A 632 -19.68 34.41 9.18
N ILE A 633 -18.70 34.96 9.91
CA ILE A 633 -17.29 34.96 9.50
C ILE A 633 -16.52 33.87 10.22
N HIS A 634 -15.53 33.30 9.54
CA HIS A 634 -14.57 32.36 10.10
C HIS A 634 -13.20 33.01 10.18
N TYR A 635 -12.52 32.79 11.31
CA TYR A 635 -11.26 33.44 11.60
C TYR A 635 -10.37 32.58 12.49
N ILE A 636 -9.07 32.82 12.43
CA ILE A 636 -8.14 32.32 13.45
C ILE A 636 -7.77 33.44 14.42
N ASN A 637 -7.56 33.10 15.68
CA ASN A 637 -7.05 34.03 16.68
C ASN A 637 -5.51 33.99 16.71
N ILE A 638 -4.88 35.16 16.72
CA ILE A 638 -3.43 35.31 16.66
C ILE A 638 -2.97 36.22 17.82
N THR A 639 -1.88 35.82 18.47
CA THR A 639 -1.35 36.49 19.66
C THR A 639 0.16 36.70 19.58
N GLY A 640 0.71 37.51 20.48
CA GLY A 640 2.17 37.64 20.64
C GLY A 640 2.88 38.42 19.54
N GLY A 641 2.17 39.26 18.78
CA GLY A 641 2.71 40.03 17.66
C GLY A 641 2.87 39.26 16.36
N LYS A 642 2.42 38.00 16.30
CA LYS A 642 2.44 37.15 15.10
C LYS A 642 1.41 37.62 14.06
N SER A 643 1.69 37.30 12.79
CA SER A 643 0.84 37.49 11.62
C SER A 643 0.24 36.16 11.12
N VAL A 644 -0.63 36.22 10.09
CA VAL A 644 -1.15 35.00 9.45
C VAL A 644 -0.04 34.15 8.80
N ASN A 645 1.02 34.78 8.28
CA ASN A 645 2.14 34.07 7.68
C ASN A 645 2.93 33.31 8.74
N ASP A 646 3.10 33.89 9.93
CA ASP A 646 3.73 33.21 11.07
C ASP A 646 2.87 32.02 11.51
N ALA A 647 1.54 32.18 11.56
CA ALA A 647 0.62 31.09 11.87
C ALA A 647 0.69 29.94 10.84
N LEU A 648 0.69 30.25 9.54
CA LEU A 648 0.86 29.26 8.48
C LEU A 648 2.21 28.53 8.59
N ASN A 649 3.29 29.27 8.88
CA ASN A 649 4.60 28.69 9.10
C ASN A 649 4.60 27.73 10.30
N GLU A 650 4.01 28.11 11.43
CA GLU A 650 3.92 27.25 12.62
C GLU A 650 3.06 26.00 12.40
N MET A 651 2.00 26.10 11.58
CA MET A 651 1.14 24.97 11.23
C MET A 651 1.80 23.98 10.28
N LEU A 652 2.59 24.46 9.31
CA LEU A 652 3.01 23.66 8.14
C LEU A 652 4.53 23.46 8.00
N TYR A 653 5.36 24.43 8.40
CA TYR A 653 6.76 24.50 7.97
C TYR A 653 7.80 24.80 9.07
N ALA A 654 7.39 25.06 10.31
CA ALA A 654 8.32 25.32 11.41
C ALA A 654 9.33 24.18 11.61
N ASP A 655 10.50 24.48 12.17
CA ASP A 655 11.57 23.48 12.32
C ASP A 655 11.24 22.38 13.33
N ASP A 656 10.33 22.65 14.26
CA ASP A 656 9.81 21.71 15.27
C ASP A 656 8.45 21.11 14.88
N VAL A 657 8.12 21.03 13.58
CA VAL A 657 6.85 20.44 13.11
C VAL A 657 6.75 18.94 13.29
N ASN A 658 5.53 18.42 13.10
CA ASN A 658 5.17 17.00 13.24
C ASN A 658 5.32 16.48 14.69
N THR A 659 4.83 17.26 15.65
CA THR A 659 4.88 16.90 17.08
C THR A 659 3.73 15.98 17.53
N LYS A 660 2.68 15.88 16.71
CA LYS A 660 1.48 15.10 16.98
C LYS A 660 1.15 14.19 15.80
N ASP A 661 0.81 12.94 16.11
CA ASP A 661 0.33 12.00 15.11
C ASP A 661 -1.11 12.32 14.72
N SER A 662 -1.42 12.18 13.43
CA SER A 662 -2.81 12.10 12.98
C SER A 662 -3.47 10.80 13.45
N THR A 663 -4.80 10.78 13.48
CA THR A 663 -5.59 9.61 13.86
C THR A 663 -5.28 8.40 12.97
N ILE A 664 -5.18 8.61 11.65
CA ILE A 664 -4.86 7.54 10.70
C ILE A 664 -3.43 7.02 10.87
N LYS A 665 -2.45 7.88 11.18
CA LYS A 665 -1.07 7.43 11.43
C LYS A 665 -1.01 6.53 12.65
N ALA A 666 -1.62 6.94 13.76
CA ALA A 666 -1.65 6.14 14.99
C ALA A 666 -2.30 4.76 14.75
N TYR A 667 -3.35 4.71 13.93
CA TYR A 667 -4.03 3.48 13.53
C TYR A 667 -3.12 2.55 12.68
N ILE A 668 -2.41 3.11 11.69
CA ILE A 668 -1.47 2.36 10.85
C ILE A 668 -0.28 1.86 11.67
N ASP A 669 0.25 2.67 12.59
CA ASP A 669 1.38 2.30 13.45
C ASP A 669 1.00 1.14 14.39
N LEU A 670 -0.22 1.15 14.94
CA LEU A 670 -0.74 0.04 15.73
C LEU A 670 -0.85 -1.24 14.89
N TRP A 671 -1.45 -1.15 13.69
CA TRP A 671 -1.55 -2.29 12.79
C TRP A 671 -0.17 -2.85 12.43
N TYR A 672 0.81 -1.99 12.12
CA TYR A 672 2.17 -2.43 11.82
C TYR A 672 2.81 -3.16 12.99
N LYS A 673 2.69 -2.61 14.21
CA LYS A 673 3.25 -3.20 15.42
C LYS A 673 2.73 -4.61 15.67
N GLU A 674 1.46 -4.87 15.37
CA GLU A 674 0.82 -6.17 15.58
C GLU A 674 1.14 -7.18 14.48
N ASN A 675 1.40 -6.72 13.25
CA ASN A 675 1.41 -7.59 12.07
C ASN A 675 2.75 -7.65 11.31
N MET A 676 3.59 -6.61 11.39
CA MET A 676 4.71 -6.42 10.45
C MET A 676 6.10 -6.33 11.10
N ILE A 677 6.21 -6.28 12.43
CA ILE A 677 7.50 -6.16 13.15
C ILE A 677 8.51 -7.25 12.76
N SER A 678 8.07 -8.50 12.61
CA SER A 678 8.96 -9.61 12.21
C SER A 678 9.51 -9.48 10.79
N TYR A 679 8.98 -8.56 10.00
CA TYR A 679 9.33 -8.37 8.60
C TYR A 679 10.06 -7.05 8.34
N THR A 680 10.29 -6.22 9.37
CA THR A 680 10.94 -4.90 9.24
C THR A 680 12.30 -4.97 8.55
N GLU A 681 13.08 -6.04 8.78
CA GLU A 681 14.40 -6.22 8.15
C GLU A 681 14.33 -6.36 6.62
N LYS A 682 13.17 -6.69 6.05
CA LYS A 682 12.93 -6.82 4.60
C LYS A 682 12.42 -5.53 3.96
N LEU A 683 12.17 -4.49 4.78
CA LEU A 683 11.60 -3.22 4.35
C LEU A 683 12.64 -2.11 4.29
N GLU A 684 12.50 -1.24 3.30
CA GLU A 684 13.30 -0.04 3.13
C GLU A 684 12.80 1.10 4.01
N ASP A 685 13.73 1.97 4.37
CA ASP A 685 13.39 3.30 4.87
C ASP A 685 13.19 4.28 3.71
N THR A 686 12.04 4.20 3.03
CA THR A 686 11.68 5.11 1.93
C THR A 686 10.86 6.30 2.40
N ILE A 687 10.87 7.36 1.60
CA ILE A 687 10.05 8.55 1.83
C ILE A 687 8.57 8.28 1.52
N PHE A 688 7.70 8.69 2.45
CA PHE A 688 6.26 8.87 2.24
C PHE A 688 5.96 10.37 2.23
N CYS A 689 5.47 10.90 1.10
CA CYS A 689 5.37 12.34 0.90
C CYS A 689 3.97 12.89 1.18
N ASN A 690 3.81 13.63 2.27
CA ASN A 690 2.61 14.41 2.60
C ASN A 690 2.84 15.87 2.19
N ASP A 691 3.00 16.13 0.89
CA ASP A 691 3.39 17.45 0.36
C ASP A 691 2.35 18.53 0.72
N ARG A 692 2.64 19.33 1.74
CA ARG A 692 1.80 20.43 2.23
C ARG A 692 2.18 21.77 1.59
N SER A 693 2.94 21.75 0.51
CA SER A 693 3.21 22.97 -0.26
C SER A 693 1.91 23.60 -0.74
N ILE A 694 1.72 24.89 -0.49
CA ILE A 694 0.51 25.62 -0.90
C ILE A 694 0.62 25.97 -2.39
N SER A 695 -0.39 25.61 -3.18
CA SER A 695 -0.52 25.97 -4.60
C SER A 695 -1.33 27.26 -4.79
N SER A 696 -2.29 27.53 -3.90
CA SER A 696 -3.07 28.77 -3.85
C SER A 696 -3.39 29.11 -2.41
N LEU A 697 -3.19 30.38 -2.02
CA LEU A 697 -3.51 30.86 -0.68
C LEU A 697 -4.99 31.19 -0.50
N GLY A 698 -5.73 31.50 -1.58
CA GLY A 698 -7.11 31.99 -1.47
C GLY A 698 -7.26 33.13 -0.44
N ALA A 699 -8.24 33.01 0.45
CA ALA A 699 -8.47 33.97 1.54
C ALA A 699 -7.37 34.02 2.61
N TRP A 700 -6.38 33.13 2.57
CA TRP A 700 -5.21 33.15 3.46
C TRP A 700 -4.09 34.07 2.97
N ASN A 701 -4.26 34.72 1.82
CA ASN A 701 -3.34 35.76 1.40
C ASN A 701 -3.71 37.11 2.08
N PRO A 702 -2.86 37.64 2.98
CA PRO A 702 -3.20 38.85 3.74
C PRO A 702 -3.30 40.12 2.87
N ASN A 703 -2.76 40.08 1.65
CA ASN A 703 -2.76 41.21 0.73
C ASN A 703 -3.87 41.12 -0.34
N GLY A 704 -4.80 40.17 -0.21
CA GLY A 704 -5.88 39.95 -1.15
C GLY A 704 -6.44 38.53 -1.05
N GLY A 705 -7.73 38.31 -1.22
CA GLY A 705 -8.30 36.96 -1.26
C GLY A 705 -9.80 37.02 -1.07
N VAL A 706 -10.57 36.21 -1.80
CA VAL A 706 -12.03 36.26 -1.69
C VAL A 706 -12.46 35.49 -0.46
N ILE A 707 -13.18 36.12 0.47
CA ILE A 707 -13.62 35.43 1.69
C ILE A 707 -14.93 34.66 1.52
N PHE A 708 -15.70 34.92 0.46
CA PHE A 708 -17.01 34.28 0.26
C PHE A 708 -16.87 32.82 -0.15
N ARG A 709 -17.49 31.89 0.59
CA ARG A 709 -17.28 30.43 0.40
C ARG A 709 -17.61 29.88 -0.99
N LEU A 710 -18.47 30.55 -1.76
CA LEU A 710 -18.87 30.06 -3.08
C LEU A 710 -18.01 30.61 -4.22
N ASP A 711 -17.06 31.50 -3.93
CA ASP A 711 -16.11 31.95 -4.94
C ASP A 711 -15.01 30.90 -5.13
N TYR A 712 -14.67 30.63 -6.39
CA TYR A 712 -13.66 29.62 -6.75
C TYR A 712 -12.27 29.96 -6.18
N ASN A 713 -12.00 31.24 -5.91
CA ASN A 713 -10.71 31.70 -5.41
C ASN A 713 -10.66 31.84 -3.88
N HIS A 714 -11.63 31.30 -3.13
CA HIS A 714 -11.66 31.44 -1.67
C HIS A 714 -10.73 30.47 -0.94
N GLU A 715 -10.53 29.26 -1.47
CA GLU A 715 -9.86 28.17 -0.77
C GLU A 715 -8.34 28.32 -0.78
N LEU A 716 -7.74 27.88 0.33
CA LEU A 716 -6.33 27.49 0.33
C LEU A 716 -6.24 26.09 -0.25
N TYR A 717 -5.50 25.94 -1.35
CA TYR A 717 -5.23 24.65 -1.97
C TYR A 717 -3.80 24.22 -1.71
N PHE A 718 -3.62 22.96 -1.33
CA PHE A 718 -2.32 22.32 -1.34
C PHE A 718 -1.94 21.89 -2.76
N LYS A 719 -0.67 21.53 -2.95
CA LYS A 719 -0.20 20.92 -4.19
C LYS A 719 -0.77 19.51 -4.29
N ASN A 720 -1.02 19.03 -5.52
CA ASN A 720 -1.54 17.69 -5.80
C ASN A 720 -3.01 17.45 -5.39
N VAL A 721 -3.80 18.51 -5.18
CA VAL A 721 -5.26 18.41 -5.01
C VAL A 721 -5.97 17.89 -6.27
N TRP A 722 -5.28 17.94 -7.41
CA TRP A 722 -5.71 17.34 -8.68
C TRP A 722 -4.74 16.23 -9.09
N PHE A 723 -5.24 15.22 -9.83
CA PHE A 723 -4.43 14.12 -10.38
C PHE A 723 -3.68 14.50 -11.67
N ASP A 724 -3.39 15.77 -11.89
CA ASP A 724 -2.60 16.25 -13.02
C ASP A 724 -1.08 16.17 -12.76
N ASN A 725 -0.68 16.29 -11.49
CA ASN A 725 0.72 16.18 -11.10
C ASN A 725 1.14 14.72 -10.84
N GLN A 726 2.19 14.29 -11.55
CA GLN A 726 2.79 12.97 -11.43
C GLN A 726 4.19 13.01 -10.80
N SER A 727 4.65 14.17 -10.34
CA SER A 727 5.97 14.33 -9.73
C SER A 727 6.07 13.52 -8.43
N LEU A 728 7.08 12.67 -8.35
CA LEU A 728 7.42 11.91 -7.13
C LEU A 728 8.33 12.71 -6.19
N MET A 729 8.68 13.96 -6.54
CA MET A 729 9.54 14.81 -5.73
C MET A 729 8.81 15.36 -4.51
N CYS A 730 9.49 15.27 -3.36
CA CYS A 730 9.01 15.79 -2.08
C CYS A 730 10.01 16.81 -1.53
N THR A 731 9.82 18.08 -1.85
CA THR A 731 10.84 19.12 -1.64
C THR A 731 10.97 19.56 -0.18
N ASN A 732 9.86 19.57 0.57
CA ASN A 732 9.87 20.02 1.97
C ASN A 732 10.34 18.90 2.89
N GLU A 733 11.38 19.15 3.67
CA GLU A 733 11.94 18.15 4.60
C GLU A 733 10.92 17.72 5.66
N THR A 734 10.05 18.62 6.07
CA THR A 734 8.99 18.39 7.05
C THR A 734 7.83 17.54 6.52
N ASP A 735 7.79 17.29 5.20
CA ASP A 735 6.75 16.49 4.54
C ASP A 735 7.28 15.14 4.04
N ARG A 736 8.60 14.91 4.18
CA ARG A 736 9.30 13.69 3.76
C ARG A 736 9.33 12.65 4.89
N PHE A 737 8.22 11.97 5.12
CA PHE A 737 8.13 11.04 6.24
C PHE A 737 9.01 9.79 6.02
N SER A 738 9.93 9.52 6.94
CA SER A 738 10.81 8.34 6.95
C SER A 738 11.35 8.07 8.37
N MET A 739 11.94 6.91 8.61
CA MET A 739 12.58 6.56 9.89
C MET A 739 13.83 7.40 10.17
N SER A 740 14.57 7.72 9.11
CA SER A 740 15.82 8.48 9.15
C SER A 740 15.64 10.00 9.18
N ASN A 741 14.49 10.52 8.73
CA ASN A 741 14.25 11.96 8.71
C ASN A 741 13.85 12.48 10.09
N SER A 742 14.74 13.21 10.75
CA SER A 742 14.49 13.77 12.08
C SER A 742 13.33 14.78 12.15
N LYS A 743 12.98 15.48 11.06
CA LYS A 743 11.89 16.47 11.02
C LYS A 743 10.53 15.90 10.66
N ALA A 744 10.49 14.69 10.09
CA ALA A 744 9.28 13.99 9.69
C ALA A 744 9.45 12.50 10.02
N LYS A 745 9.70 12.24 11.31
CA LYS A 745 10.18 10.94 11.74
C LYS A 745 9.05 9.94 11.89
N LEU A 746 9.15 8.83 11.17
CA LEU A 746 8.29 7.67 11.37
C LEU A 746 8.86 6.74 12.45
N GLN A 747 7.95 6.04 13.14
CA GLN A 747 8.31 4.97 14.06
C GLN A 747 8.50 3.63 13.33
N TYR A 748 7.81 3.43 12.21
CA TYR A 748 7.90 2.24 11.36
C TYR A 748 7.98 2.64 9.88
N PRO A 749 8.60 1.81 9.01
CA PRO A 749 8.72 2.09 7.57
C PRO A 749 7.40 1.79 6.82
N ILE A 750 6.33 2.50 7.19
CA ILE A 750 4.98 2.36 6.66
C ILE A 750 4.30 3.72 6.54
N GLY A 751 3.47 3.88 5.52
CA GLY A 751 2.66 5.07 5.31
C GLY A 751 1.50 4.79 4.38
N LEU A 752 1.06 5.82 3.64
CA LEU A 752 0.03 5.71 2.61
C LEU A 752 0.62 6.13 1.25
N LEU A 753 -0.05 5.75 0.17
CA LEU A 753 0.29 6.25 -1.16
C LEU A 753 -0.11 7.73 -1.30
N SER A 754 0.65 8.48 -2.08
CA SER A 754 0.32 9.86 -2.44
C SER A 754 -0.55 9.93 -3.70
N ALA A 755 -1.25 11.06 -3.87
CA ALA A 755 -2.01 11.33 -5.09
C ALA A 755 -1.12 11.28 -6.35
N PRO A 756 0.11 11.85 -6.37
CA PRO A 756 1.00 11.69 -7.52
C PRO A 756 1.38 10.24 -7.84
N GLU A 757 1.57 9.38 -6.82
CA GLU A 757 1.87 7.95 -7.05
C GLU A 757 0.73 7.22 -7.77
N LEU A 758 -0.52 7.56 -7.44
CA LEU A 758 -1.69 7.00 -8.13
C LEU A 758 -1.99 7.68 -9.47
N SER A 759 -1.76 9.00 -9.61
CA SER A 759 -1.84 9.69 -10.91
C SER A 759 -0.87 9.04 -11.90
N LEU A 760 0.35 8.72 -11.45
CA LEU A 760 1.37 8.06 -12.27
C LEU A 760 0.88 6.70 -12.78
N ALA A 761 0.18 5.93 -11.95
CA ALA A 761 -0.44 4.66 -12.34
C ALA A 761 -1.64 4.81 -13.30
N GLY A 762 -2.08 6.04 -13.60
CA GLY A 762 -3.24 6.30 -14.45
C GLY A 762 -4.57 6.06 -13.73
N TYR A 763 -4.60 6.21 -12.40
CA TYR A 763 -5.84 6.18 -11.62
C TYR A 763 -6.79 7.30 -12.11
N GLY A 764 -8.10 7.03 -12.18
CA GLY A 764 -9.07 7.94 -12.82
C GLY A 764 -10.00 7.29 -13.86
N ARG A 765 -9.82 5.99 -14.13
CA ARG A 765 -10.64 5.21 -15.08
C ARG A 765 -11.46 4.17 -14.32
N SER A 766 -12.63 3.81 -14.84
CA SER A 766 -13.52 2.80 -14.24
C SER A 766 -12.89 1.39 -14.11
N SER A 767 -11.78 1.12 -14.80
CA SER A 767 -11.00 -0.11 -14.65
C SER A 767 -9.52 0.21 -14.36
N HIS A 768 -9.11 0.05 -13.09
CA HIS A 768 -7.73 0.25 -12.64
C HIS A 768 -7.42 -0.77 -11.52
N TYR A 769 -6.19 -1.30 -11.45
CA TYR A 769 -5.81 -2.38 -10.52
C TYR A 769 -5.93 -2.00 -9.05
N PHE A 770 -5.86 -0.70 -8.75
CA PHE A 770 -6.05 -0.15 -7.41
C PHE A 770 -7.53 0.02 -7.05
N ASN A 771 -8.41 0.19 -8.05
CA ASN A 771 -9.84 0.39 -7.81
C ASN A 771 -10.45 -0.92 -7.30
N ASN A 772 -10.90 -0.89 -6.05
CA ASN A 772 -11.49 -2.00 -5.31
C ASN A 772 -12.98 -1.73 -4.97
N GLY A 773 -13.58 -0.66 -5.52
CA GLY A 773 -14.95 -0.24 -5.24
C GLY A 773 -15.14 0.43 -3.88
N GLN A 774 -14.07 0.90 -3.24
CA GLN A 774 -14.12 1.56 -1.93
C GLN A 774 -13.48 2.94 -1.94
N GLU A 775 -13.93 3.78 -1.01
CA GLU A 775 -13.28 5.04 -0.70
C GLU A 775 -12.09 4.81 0.24
N VAL A 776 -10.91 5.32 -0.13
CA VAL A 776 -9.66 5.07 0.58
C VAL A 776 -8.85 6.35 0.70
N TRP A 777 -8.31 6.61 1.88
CA TRP A 777 -7.43 7.74 2.13
C TRP A 777 -6.09 7.65 1.40
N LEU A 778 -5.62 8.80 0.90
CA LEU A 778 -4.24 9.00 0.46
C LEU A 778 -3.51 9.89 1.47
N ILE A 779 -2.17 9.84 1.46
CA ILE A 779 -1.38 10.73 2.32
C ILE A 779 -1.44 12.19 1.85
N SER A 780 -1.88 12.48 0.63
CA SER A 780 -1.84 13.84 0.07
C SER A 780 -2.92 14.73 0.68
N PRO A 781 -2.58 15.96 1.11
CA PRO A 781 -3.58 16.94 1.51
C PRO A 781 -4.34 17.50 0.30
N SER A 782 -5.49 18.15 0.53
CA SER A 782 -6.33 18.70 -0.53
C SER A 782 -6.48 20.23 -0.42
N SER A 783 -7.33 20.72 0.47
CA SER A 783 -7.64 22.14 0.62
C SER A 783 -8.13 22.47 2.03
N LEU A 784 -8.32 23.76 2.29
CA LEU A 784 -9.12 24.25 3.41
C LEU A 784 -10.41 24.89 2.86
N TRP A 785 -11.52 24.19 3.03
CA TRP A 785 -12.83 24.58 2.52
C TRP A 785 -13.72 25.07 3.66
N GLY A 786 -14.19 26.33 3.60
CA GLY A 786 -15.06 26.89 4.65
C GLY A 786 -14.44 26.90 6.07
N GLY A 787 -13.12 26.76 6.19
CA GLY A 787 -12.41 26.59 7.45
C GLY A 787 -12.16 25.15 7.89
N PHE A 788 -12.56 24.16 7.08
CA PHE A 788 -12.37 22.74 7.33
C PHE A 788 -11.27 22.16 6.42
N SER A 789 -10.34 21.43 7.01
CA SER A 789 -9.19 20.84 6.34
C SER A 789 -9.58 19.54 5.68
N SER A 790 -9.06 19.35 4.47
CA SER A 790 -9.34 18.17 3.67
C SER A 790 -8.07 17.42 3.28
N ALA A 791 -8.19 16.10 3.23
CA ALA A 791 -7.19 15.21 2.64
C ALA A 791 -7.76 14.57 1.37
N MET A 792 -6.89 14.05 0.51
CA MET A 792 -7.29 13.35 -0.71
C MET A 792 -7.78 11.96 -0.36
N HIS A 793 -8.93 11.58 -0.91
CA HIS A 793 -9.43 10.21 -0.88
C HIS A 793 -9.90 9.79 -2.27
N LEU A 794 -9.90 8.49 -2.51
CA LEU A 794 -10.42 7.90 -3.74
C LEU A 794 -11.94 7.77 -3.67
N GLU A 795 -12.64 7.99 -4.78
CA GLU A 795 -14.07 7.76 -4.92
C GLU A 795 -14.37 6.36 -5.46
N ARG A 796 -15.50 5.76 -5.05
CA ARG A 796 -15.94 4.43 -5.55
C ARG A 796 -16.11 4.36 -7.07
N SER A 797 -16.46 5.48 -7.69
CA SER A 797 -16.69 5.62 -9.14
C SER A 797 -15.40 5.69 -9.97
N GLY A 798 -14.23 5.78 -9.32
CA GLY A 798 -12.92 5.81 -9.99
C GLY A 798 -12.30 7.20 -10.15
N GLY A 799 -12.54 8.12 -9.21
CA GLY A 799 -11.89 9.45 -9.11
C GLY A 799 -11.15 9.65 -7.78
N ALA A 800 -10.63 10.85 -7.53
CA ALA A 800 -10.27 11.29 -6.17
C ALA A 800 -10.65 12.75 -5.99
N ILE A 801 -11.05 13.07 -4.77
CA ILE A 801 -11.47 14.40 -4.37
C ILE A 801 -11.01 14.68 -2.94
N GLY A 802 -10.88 15.96 -2.62
CA GLY A 802 -10.73 16.40 -1.24
C GLY A 802 -11.97 16.12 -0.41
N ASN A 803 -11.79 15.69 0.83
CA ASN A 803 -12.87 15.60 1.79
C ASN A 803 -12.36 15.89 3.21
N SER A 804 -13.24 16.32 4.11
CA SER A 804 -12.90 16.67 5.49
C SER A 804 -12.14 15.52 6.15
N VAL A 805 -11.04 15.85 6.82
CA VAL A 805 -10.19 14.89 7.51
C VAL A 805 -10.89 14.14 8.65
N THR A 806 -12.06 14.63 9.10
CA THR A 806 -12.87 13.99 10.15
C THR A 806 -13.79 12.87 9.63
N ASN A 807 -13.98 12.75 8.31
CA ASN A 807 -14.79 11.69 7.72
C ASN A 807 -14.06 10.34 7.74
N GLU A 808 -14.80 9.24 7.86
CA GLU A 808 -14.20 7.90 7.90
C GLU A 808 -14.12 7.26 6.51
N PHE A 809 -12.90 6.95 6.05
CA PHE A 809 -12.67 6.20 4.82
C PHE A 809 -11.67 5.06 5.04
N GLY A 810 -11.56 4.19 4.04
CA GLY A 810 -10.70 3.02 4.07
C GLY A 810 -9.22 3.32 4.19
N VAL A 811 -8.49 2.42 4.85
CA VAL A 811 -7.04 2.54 5.05
C VAL A 811 -6.32 1.41 4.32
N ARG A 812 -5.40 1.78 3.42
CA ARG A 812 -4.54 0.85 2.69
C ARG A 812 -3.07 1.24 2.85
N PRO A 813 -2.39 0.69 3.86
CA PRO A 813 -1.00 1.03 4.12
C PRO A 813 -0.07 0.61 2.97
N SER A 814 1.04 1.32 2.82
CA SER A 814 2.08 1.04 1.84
C SER A 814 3.43 0.90 2.54
N VAL A 815 4.24 -0.03 2.03
CA VAL A 815 5.61 -0.29 2.46
C VAL A 815 6.50 -0.47 1.22
N SER A 816 7.81 -0.37 1.38
CA SER A 816 8.78 -0.60 0.31
C SER A 816 9.68 -1.78 0.67
N LEU A 817 9.82 -2.75 -0.23
CA LEU A 817 10.70 -3.91 -0.09
C LEU A 817 12.14 -3.52 -0.47
N LYS A 818 13.13 -4.08 0.22
CA LYS A 818 14.57 -3.76 0.02
C LYS A 818 15.10 -4.07 -1.38
N PRO A 819 16.20 -3.41 -1.80
CA PRO A 819 16.87 -3.76 -3.04
C PRO A 819 17.37 -5.21 -2.97
N GLY A 820 17.29 -5.92 -4.09
CA GLY A 820 17.64 -7.34 -4.12
C GLY A 820 16.61 -8.28 -3.47
N THR A 821 15.39 -7.81 -3.15
CA THR A 821 14.33 -8.68 -2.62
C THR A 821 14.00 -9.81 -3.59
N GLU A 822 14.32 -11.03 -3.17
CA GLU A 822 14.00 -12.24 -3.90
C GLU A 822 12.59 -12.74 -3.59
N PHE A 823 12.04 -13.54 -4.50
CA PHE A 823 10.79 -14.28 -4.29
C PHE A 823 11.04 -15.78 -4.47
N ALA A 824 10.38 -16.58 -3.64
CA ALA A 824 10.48 -18.03 -3.64
C ALA A 824 9.79 -18.65 -4.87
N SER A 825 8.65 -18.08 -5.26
CA SER A 825 7.85 -18.51 -6.41
C SER A 825 6.86 -17.41 -6.83
N GLY A 826 6.15 -17.64 -7.93
CA GLY A 826 5.11 -16.72 -8.41
C GLY A 826 5.48 -16.02 -9.70
N ASP A 827 4.46 -15.67 -10.47
CA ASP A 827 4.55 -14.79 -11.65
C ASP A 827 3.82 -13.47 -11.41
N GLY A 828 3.38 -13.20 -10.18
CA GLY A 828 2.67 -11.99 -9.82
C GLY A 828 1.20 -11.97 -10.25
N SER A 829 0.68 -12.95 -11.00
CA SER A 829 -0.76 -13.08 -11.21
C SER A 829 -1.47 -13.25 -9.87
N PHE A 830 -2.74 -12.85 -9.79
CA PHE A 830 -3.46 -12.95 -8.52
C PHE A 830 -3.67 -14.41 -8.05
N THR A 831 -3.56 -15.40 -8.95
CA THR A 831 -3.55 -16.82 -8.62
C THR A 831 -2.16 -17.40 -8.38
N ASN A 832 -1.10 -16.66 -8.70
CA ASN A 832 0.29 -17.08 -8.50
C ASN A 832 1.14 -15.86 -8.11
N PRO A 833 0.82 -15.20 -6.98
CA PRO A 833 1.49 -13.97 -6.57
C PRO A 833 2.97 -14.22 -6.29
N PHE A 834 3.80 -13.20 -6.40
CA PHE A 834 5.20 -13.30 -5.96
C PHE A 834 5.24 -13.56 -4.46
N ILE A 835 5.80 -14.70 -4.05
CA ILE A 835 5.88 -15.11 -2.65
C ILE A 835 7.20 -14.63 -2.07
N ILE A 836 7.14 -13.70 -1.12
CA ILE A 836 8.29 -13.19 -0.37
C ILE A 836 8.22 -13.77 1.03
N GLU A 837 9.24 -14.56 1.38
CA GLU A 837 9.42 -15.18 2.70
C GLU A 837 10.31 -14.33 3.57
#